data_AF-A0A1V6EUL5-F1
#
_entry.id   AF-A0A1V6EUL5-F1
#
_cell.length_a   1.000
_cell.length_b   1.000
_cell.length_c   1.000
_cell.angle_alpha   90.00
_cell.angle_beta   90.00
_cell.angle_gamma   90.00
#
_symmetry.space_group_name_H-M   'P 1'
#
loop_
_entity.id
_entity.type
_entity.pdbx_description
1 polymer ?
#
loop_
_entity_poly.entity_id
_entity_poly.type
_entity_poly.pdbx_seq_one_letter_code
_entity_poly.pdbx_strand_id
1 'polypeptide(L)'
;MQRRRADIRQYLETDTTFPSRLDKEETFTFSPEYRALFNDIVAFAREFVAEAGGGERRQRVRYWSALALLRCVSSSPAAAVATLRSRAAVEEVDLGEMDEVGCRTVLDQDDVDDLAAVDFSPGADSAEEGDAVRRRLLAFARRADALAGAADAKLKGAVREVKALIKDGFQPIVFCRFVDTAEYVARQLREALPDKVRVEAVTGLLPPAEREARIQGLAEGGGDYVLVCTDCLSEGVNLQDAFNAVFHYDLCWNPTRHEQREGRVDRFGQKRPEVRVITYYGEDNPIDGVILEVLIRKHKNIKSDLGVTVAVPGSSEQIARTLFEGALFREMTSGRTDKDQELFDFMEKDNPVVTEFHAAWENAREKERASRSRFAQHTLDKDAVAAELRSVREAIGRNEDVARFFKTVLQAANVPMKEKDGAVTVHISEETPRALRQALGRDGPFSGRFDLPLREGECYLGRTSPVVEGLAGWTLDQALDPVARDARAVAARCGVMSTAAVSVRTTLVLARFRYHLRKAGADAETILCEEIVPLACTGPATAPQWLAPEESDALLAATPDKNLIPTAIDQQLTLLLDALVPFQQSLANIAAQRAQAQLEAHERVREASKTKGRATIEPVLPADILGAYVLLPKLPGEKAS
;
A
#
# COMPACT_ATOMS: atom_id res chain seq x y z
N MET A 1 15.31 9.47 -1.18
CA MET A 1 14.94 10.59 -0.28
C MET A 1 13.66 10.21 0.47
N GLN A 2 13.76 9.69 1.69
CA GLN A 2 12.61 9.34 2.52
C GLN A 2 12.09 10.63 3.22
N ARG A 3 10.82 11.00 3.01
CA ARG A 3 10.22 12.22 3.60
C ARG A 3 9.52 11.88 4.92
N ARG A 4 9.53 12.81 5.90
CA ARG A 4 8.84 12.60 7.18
C ARG A 4 7.33 12.69 6.99
N ARG A 5 6.55 11.91 7.76
CA ARG A 5 5.08 12.05 7.79
C ARG A 5 4.65 13.49 8.13
N ALA A 6 5.36 14.15 9.04
CA ALA A 6 5.09 15.55 9.41
C ALA A 6 5.31 16.53 8.24
N ASP A 7 6.31 16.30 7.38
CA ASP A 7 6.58 17.15 6.21
C ASP A 7 5.56 16.93 5.07
N ILE A 8 4.88 15.77 5.06
CA ILE A 8 3.84 15.41 4.07
C ILE A 8 2.46 15.90 4.53
N ARG A 9 2.18 15.87 5.84
CA ARG A 9 0.92 16.37 6.44
C ARG A 9 0.60 17.81 6.01
N GLN A 10 1.61 18.67 5.89
CA GLN A 10 1.49 20.04 5.37
C GLN A 10 2.15 20.21 3.99
N TYR A 11 1.98 19.26 3.08
CA TYR A 11 2.50 19.40 1.72
C TYR A 11 1.44 20.01 0.80
N LEU A 12 1.74 21.19 0.24
CA LEU A 12 0.92 21.87 -0.77
C LEU A 12 -0.53 22.15 -0.32
N GLU A 13 -0.69 22.72 0.89
CA GLU A 13 -1.99 23.21 1.41
C GLU A 13 -3.09 22.14 1.54
N THR A 14 -2.73 20.85 1.47
CA THR A 14 -3.67 19.73 1.65
C THR A 14 -3.34 19.00 2.94
N ASP A 15 -4.31 18.87 3.86
CA ASP A 15 -4.14 18.09 5.09
C ASP A 15 -4.16 16.60 4.74
N THR A 16 -2.99 16.02 4.48
CA THR A 16 -2.89 14.59 4.17
C THR A 16 -3.08 13.79 5.46
N THR A 17 -4.28 13.26 5.65
CA THR A 17 -4.62 12.47 6.84
C THR A 17 -3.89 11.13 6.81
N PHE A 18 -2.93 10.95 7.71
CA PHE A 18 -2.34 9.65 8.05
C PHE A 18 -3.11 9.04 9.22
N PRO A 19 -3.27 7.71 9.27
CA PRO A 19 -3.85 7.07 10.43
C PRO A 19 -2.97 7.29 11.67
N SER A 20 -3.60 7.30 12.85
CA SER A 20 -2.92 7.18 14.13
C SER A 20 -2.49 5.72 14.34
N ARG A 21 -1.20 5.50 14.61
CA ARG A 21 -0.67 4.17 14.88
C ARG A 21 -0.72 3.89 16.38
N LEU A 22 -1.39 2.80 16.76
CA LEU A 22 -1.45 2.27 18.12
C LEU A 22 -0.55 1.02 18.20
N ASP A 23 0.63 1.19 18.78
CA ASP A 23 1.58 0.09 18.98
C ASP A 23 1.30 -0.63 20.32
N LYS A 24 1.32 -1.96 20.29
CA LYS A 24 1.18 -2.82 21.46
C LYS A 24 2.25 -3.91 21.43
N GLU A 25 2.98 -4.06 22.53
CA GLU A 25 3.91 -5.18 22.75
C GLU A 25 3.19 -6.24 23.59
N GLU A 26 3.21 -7.49 23.14
CA GLU A 26 2.58 -8.63 23.82
C GLU A 26 3.58 -9.77 23.97
N THR A 27 3.50 -10.50 25.08
CA THR A 27 4.44 -11.56 25.41
C THR A 27 3.77 -12.92 25.57
N PHE A 28 4.58 -13.97 25.45
CA PHE A 28 4.21 -15.33 25.81
C PHE A 28 5.33 -16.06 26.52
N THR A 29 4.96 -17.14 27.19
CA THR A 29 5.89 -18.10 27.78
C THR A 29 5.63 -19.48 27.18
N PHE A 30 6.69 -20.26 26.97
CA PHE A 30 6.53 -21.62 26.49
C PHE A 30 5.81 -22.49 27.54
N SER A 31 5.03 -23.46 27.09
CA SER A 31 4.55 -24.52 27.99
C SER A 31 5.74 -25.31 28.53
N PRO A 32 5.66 -25.90 29.74
CA PRO A 32 6.77 -26.66 30.33
C PRO A 32 7.33 -27.74 29.40
N GLU A 33 6.46 -28.42 28.66
CA GLU A 33 6.83 -29.46 27.71
C GLU A 33 7.55 -28.90 26.48
N TYR A 34 7.09 -27.76 25.95
CA TYR A 34 7.74 -27.07 24.84
C TYR A 34 9.09 -26.51 25.28
N ARG A 35 9.17 -25.93 26.49
CA ARG A 35 10.42 -25.42 27.06
C ARG A 35 11.47 -26.52 27.19
N ALA A 36 11.07 -27.70 27.65
CA ALA A 36 11.96 -28.86 27.72
C ALA A 36 12.46 -29.28 26.32
N LEU A 37 11.58 -29.33 25.32
CA LEU A 37 11.98 -29.61 23.93
C LEU A 37 12.94 -28.55 23.38
N PHE A 38 12.65 -27.28 23.61
CA PHE A 38 13.49 -26.17 23.17
C PHE A 38 14.89 -26.27 23.77
N ASN A 39 15.00 -26.51 25.08
CA ASN A 39 16.29 -26.67 25.76
C ASN A 39 17.09 -27.87 25.24
N ASP A 40 16.42 -29.00 24.95
CA ASP A 40 17.08 -30.18 24.38
C ASP A 40 17.62 -29.92 22.96
N ILE A 41 16.89 -29.13 22.16
CA ILE A 41 17.32 -28.72 20.82
C ILE A 41 18.45 -27.70 20.89
N VAL A 42 18.42 -26.77 21.86
CA VAL A 42 19.52 -25.84 22.15
C VAL A 42 20.79 -26.61 22.52
N ALA A 43 20.69 -27.61 23.40
CA ALA A 43 21.82 -28.48 23.76
C ALA A 43 22.38 -29.22 22.54
N PHE A 44 21.50 -29.79 21.70
CA PHE A 44 21.91 -30.42 20.44
C PHE A 44 22.59 -29.43 19.48
N ALA A 45 22.05 -28.23 19.32
CA ALA A 45 22.63 -27.19 18.47
C ALA A 45 24.03 -26.77 18.96
N ARG A 46 24.25 -26.72 20.27
CA ARG A 46 25.58 -26.45 20.86
C ARG A 46 26.58 -27.55 20.59
N GLU A 47 26.20 -28.81 20.82
CA GLU A 47 27.03 -29.99 20.50
C GLU A 47 27.43 -29.96 19.01
N PHE A 48 26.45 -29.73 18.14
CA PHE A 48 26.65 -29.70 16.69
C PHE A 48 27.63 -28.61 16.21
N VAL A 49 27.60 -27.42 16.83
CA VAL A 49 28.53 -26.34 16.52
C VAL A 49 29.92 -26.57 17.15
N ALA A 50 29.98 -27.17 18.34
CA ALA A 50 31.22 -27.42 19.09
C ALA A 50 32.06 -28.58 18.51
N GLU A 51 31.43 -29.62 17.96
CA GLU A 51 32.10 -30.77 17.30
C GLU A 51 32.77 -30.41 15.95
N ALA A 52 32.97 -29.13 15.65
CA ALA A 52 33.61 -28.68 14.41
C ALA A 52 35.14 -28.86 14.46
N GLY A 53 35.62 -30.08 14.23
CA GLY A 53 36.97 -30.32 13.72
C GLY A 53 37.06 -29.93 12.24
N GLY A 54 37.35 -28.66 11.93
CA GLY A 54 37.47 -28.19 10.54
C GLY A 54 37.64 -26.67 10.43
N GLY A 55 38.08 -26.19 9.25
CA GLY A 55 38.39 -24.77 9.02
C GLY A 55 37.22 -23.79 9.26
N GLU A 56 37.53 -22.52 9.52
CA GLU A 56 36.61 -21.45 9.97
C GLU A 56 35.27 -21.39 9.20
N ARG A 57 35.29 -21.64 7.88
CA ARG A 57 34.08 -21.61 7.03
C ARG A 57 33.06 -22.70 7.40
N ARG A 58 33.51 -23.93 7.70
CA ARG A 58 32.62 -25.05 8.08
C ARG A 58 31.93 -24.78 9.42
N GLN A 59 32.61 -24.10 10.33
CA GLN A 59 32.05 -23.67 11.61
C GLN A 59 30.96 -22.62 11.42
N ARG A 60 31.16 -21.60 10.56
CA ARG A 60 30.14 -20.58 10.25
C ARG A 60 28.89 -21.17 9.61
N VAL A 61 29.05 -22.10 8.67
CA VAL A 61 27.92 -22.80 8.04
C VAL A 61 27.08 -23.59 9.05
N ARG A 62 27.73 -24.38 9.93
CA ARG A 62 27.04 -25.11 11.01
C ARG A 62 26.33 -24.16 11.98
N TYR A 63 26.94 -23.01 12.26
CA TYR A 63 26.35 -21.96 13.07
C TYR A 63 25.04 -21.42 12.46
N TRP A 64 25.03 -21.06 11.16
CA TRP A 64 23.80 -20.60 10.49
C TRP A 64 22.71 -21.67 10.50
N SER A 65 23.10 -22.94 10.33
CA SER A 65 22.18 -24.07 10.43
C SER A 65 21.53 -24.18 11.82
N ALA A 66 22.32 -24.06 12.89
CA ALA A 66 21.82 -24.10 14.26
C ALA A 66 20.88 -22.92 14.57
N LEU A 67 21.23 -21.72 14.11
CA LEU A 67 20.42 -20.52 14.25
C LEU A 67 19.08 -20.63 13.52
N ALA A 68 19.09 -21.14 12.29
CA ALA A 68 17.87 -21.41 11.52
C ALA A 68 16.96 -22.42 12.25
N LEU A 69 17.52 -23.49 12.82
CA LEU A 69 16.75 -24.47 13.58
C LEU A 69 16.06 -23.85 14.78
N LEU A 70 16.80 -23.08 15.58
CA LEU A 70 16.25 -22.44 16.77
C LEU A 70 15.15 -21.44 16.41
N ARG A 71 15.29 -20.68 15.31
CA ARG A 71 14.23 -19.82 14.79
C ARG A 71 12.98 -20.60 14.38
N CYS A 72 13.12 -21.73 13.68
CA CYS A 72 11.97 -22.55 13.29
C CYS A 72 11.25 -23.10 14.53
N VAL A 73 12.00 -23.59 15.51
CA VAL A 73 11.46 -24.17 16.75
C VAL A 73 10.80 -23.10 17.62
N SER A 74 11.32 -21.87 17.67
CA SER A 74 10.67 -20.76 18.36
C SER A 74 9.42 -20.23 17.63
N SER A 75 9.28 -20.50 16.33
CA SER A 75 8.13 -20.02 15.56
C SER A 75 6.86 -20.84 15.84
N SER A 76 6.87 -22.14 15.56
CA SER A 76 5.72 -23.02 15.80
C SER A 76 6.10 -24.50 15.82
N PRO A 77 5.27 -25.38 16.42
CA PRO A 77 5.38 -26.83 16.29
C PRO A 77 5.47 -27.30 14.84
N ALA A 78 4.66 -26.72 13.94
CA ALA A 78 4.60 -27.13 12.55
C ALA A 78 5.91 -26.82 11.80
N ALA A 79 6.47 -25.62 11.97
CA ALA A 79 7.76 -25.25 11.39
C ALA A 79 8.90 -26.08 11.97
N ALA A 80 8.86 -26.39 13.26
CA ALA A 80 9.81 -27.30 13.89
C ALA A 80 9.78 -28.70 13.25
N VAL A 81 8.60 -29.28 13.10
CA VAL A 81 8.40 -30.61 12.49
C VAL A 81 8.90 -30.64 11.06
N ALA A 82 8.50 -29.66 10.23
CA ALA A 82 8.91 -29.58 8.83
C ALA A 82 10.44 -29.49 8.70
N THR A 83 11.06 -28.58 9.45
CA THR A 83 12.52 -28.38 9.44
C THR A 83 13.28 -29.61 9.94
N LEU A 84 12.86 -30.21 11.05
CA LEU A 84 13.53 -31.38 11.63
C LEU A 84 13.41 -32.62 10.73
N ARG A 85 12.28 -32.80 10.04
CA ARG A 85 12.09 -33.92 9.09
C ARG A 85 12.89 -33.71 7.82
N SER A 86 12.93 -32.49 7.29
CA SER A 86 13.73 -32.15 6.11
C SER A 86 15.21 -32.39 6.38
N ARG A 87 15.74 -31.89 7.51
CA ARG A 87 17.12 -32.14 7.98
C ARG A 87 17.48 -33.60 8.15
N ALA A 88 16.51 -34.44 8.50
CA ALA A 88 16.70 -35.88 8.65
C ALA A 88 16.69 -36.64 7.31
N ALA A 89 16.33 -35.98 6.20
CA ALA A 89 16.18 -36.57 4.87
C ALA A 89 17.26 -36.15 3.87
N VAL A 90 18.04 -35.09 4.16
CA VAL A 90 19.07 -34.58 3.24
C VAL A 90 20.37 -35.38 3.33
N GLU A 91 20.79 -35.94 2.21
CA GLU A 91 22.12 -36.51 1.97
C GLU A 91 23.05 -35.42 1.39
N GLU A 92 24.29 -35.35 1.86
CA GLU A 92 25.37 -34.39 1.58
C GLU A 92 25.12 -33.23 0.58
N VAL A 93 25.43 -32.00 1.01
CA VAL A 93 25.31 -30.78 0.19
C VAL A 93 26.67 -30.08 0.03
N ASP A 94 26.91 -29.51 -1.16
CA ASP A 94 28.11 -28.75 -1.49
C ASP A 94 28.22 -27.44 -0.67
N LEU A 95 29.31 -27.29 0.09
CA LEU A 95 29.53 -26.21 1.06
C LEU A 95 29.98 -24.87 0.46
N GLY A 96 30.24 -24.81 -0.86
CA GLY A 96 30.89 -23.68 -1.53
C GLY A 96 30.15 -22.33 -1.46
N GLU A 97 28.83 -22.34 -1.63
CA GLU A 97 27.97 -21.13 -1.71
C GLU A 97 27.07 -20.93 -0.47
N MET A 98 27.12 -21.84 0.51
CA MET A 98 26.07 -21.89 1.55
C MET A 98 26.27 -20.96 2.75
N ASP A 99 27.48 -20.45 3.00
CA ASP A 99 27.76 -19.50 4.11
C ASP A 99 27.01 -18.18 3.89
N GLU A 100 27.13 -17.62 2.68
CA GLU A 100 26.48 -16.37 2.29
C GLU A 100 24.96 -16.53 2.20
N VAL A 101 24.47 -17.62 1.58
CA VAL A 101 23.03 -17.91 1.46
C VAL A 101 22.39 -18.14 2.83
N GLY A 102 23.06 -18.90 3.71
CA GLY A 102 22.60 -19.17 5.07
C GLY A 102 22.49 -17.89 5.91
N CYS A 103 23.52 -17.06 5.87
CA CYS A 103 23.55 -15.76 6.52
C CYS A 103 22.40 -14.86 6.06
N ARG A 104 22.26 -14.65 4.74
CA ARG A 104 21.24 -13.75 4.19
C ARG A 104 19.81 -14.21 4.49
N THR A 105 19.57 -15.52 4.43
CA THR A 105 18.26 -16.12 4.73
C THR A 105 17.89 -15.98 6.21
N VAL A 106 18.82 -16.30 7.10
CA VAL A 106 18.61 -16.22 8.54
C VAL A 106 18.45 -14.78 9.00
N LEU A 107 19.11 -13.80 8.37
CA LEU A 107 19.06 -12.40 8.81
C LEU A 107 18.00 -11.57 8.11
N ASP A 108 17.07 -12.22 7.39
CA ASP A 108 15.99 -11.58 6.66
C ASP A 108 16.51 -10.53 5.65
N GLN A 109 17.62 -10.83 4.96
CA GLN A 109 18.26 -9.97 3.95
C GLN A 109 17.81 -10.29 2.51
N ASP A 110 17.17 -11.44 2.25
CA ASP A 110 16.75 -11.85 0.90
C ASP A 110 15.23 -11.73 0.68
N ASP A 111 14.84 -11.20 -0.48
CA ASP A 111 13.45 -10.95 -0.89
C ASP A 111 12.70 -12.21 -1.33
N VAL A 112 13.35 -13.37 -1.35
CA VAL A 112 12.76 -14.66 -1.71
C VAL A 112 12.10 -15.31 -0.49
N ASP A 113 10.80 -15.55 -0.57
CA ASP A 113 10.03 -16.37 0.37
C ASP A 113 10.32 -17.88 0.27
N ASP A 114 11.23 -18.29 -0.63
CA ASP A 114 11.66 -19.68 -0.76
C ASP A 114 12.56 -20.08 0.40
N LEU A 115 11.93 -20.23 1.56
CA LEU A 115 12.49 -20.94 2.71
C LEU A 115 12.30 -22.45 2.47
N ALA A 116 12.88 -22.98 1.40
CA ALA A 116 13.51 -24.28 1.57
C ALA A 116 14.52 -24.05 2.69
N ALA A 117 14.20 -24.53 3.90
CA ALA A 117 15.07 -24.41 5.06
C ALA A 117 16.49 -24.68 4.57
N VAL A 118 17.45 -23.78 4.82
CA VAL A 118 18.82 -24.01 4.36
C VAL A 118 19.27 -25.30 5.03
N ASP A 119 19.20 -26.39 4.29
CA ASP A 119 19.11 -27.73 4.85
C ASP A 119 20.48 -28.34 4.78
N PHE A 120 21.21 -28.21 5.88
CA PHE A 120 22.55 -28.74 5.99
C PHE A 120 22.48 -30.15 6.53
N SER A 121 23.04 -31.10 5.78
CA SER A 121 23.33 -32.41 6.34
C SER A 121 24.22 -32.22 7.57
N PRO A 122 23.91 -32.88 8.71
CA PRO A 122 24.85 -33.01 9.78
C PRO A 122 26.00 -33.86 9.27
N GLY A 123 27.00 -33.21 8.67
CA GLY A 123 28.19 -33.87 8.13
C GLY A 123 28.89 -34.62 9.25
N ALA A 124 28.54 -35.89 9.35
CA ALA A 124 29.11 -36.88 10.24
C ALA A 124 30.37 -37.42 9.56
N ASP A 125 31.46 -37.54 10.30
CA ASP A 125 32.71 -38.05 9.75
C ASP A 125 32.64 -39.60 9.59
N SER A 126 31.54 -40.23 10.03
CA SER A 126 31.20 -41.65 9.85
C SER A 126 29.70 -41.90 9.61
N ALA A 127 29.36 -43.01 8.94
CA ALA A 127 27.97 -43.40 8.67
C ALA A 127 27.15 -43.71 9.94
N GLU A 128 27.79 -44.17 11.01
CA GLU A 128 27.13 -44.50 12.29
C GLU A 128 26.70 -43.24 13.08
N GLU A 129 27.49 -42.17 13.02
CA GLU A 129 27.18 -40.87 13.63
C GLU A 129 26.01 -40.18 12.91
N GLY A 130 25.96 -40.26 11.59
CA GLY A 130 24.84 -39.73 10.78
C GLY A 130 23.49 -40.34 11.16
N ASP A 131 23.45 -41.67 11.36
CA ASP A 131 22.25 -42.39 11.78
C ASP A 131 21.81 -42.09 13.23
N ALA A 132 22.75 -41.76 14.12
CA ALA A 132 22.44 -41.32 15.48
C ALA A 132 21.79 -39.92 15.48
N VAL A 133 22.36 -38.96 14.73
CA VAL A 133 21.82 -37.60 14.59
C VAL A 133 20.43 -37.63 13.95
N ARG A 134 20.27 -38.41 12.87
CA ARG A 134 18.98 -38.57 12.18
C ARG A 134 17.88 -39.08 13.11
N ARG A 135 18.16 -40.09 13.94
CA ARG A 135 17.21 -40.60 14.93
C ARG A 135 16.84 -39.55 15.97
N ARG A 136 17.79 -38.73 16.42
CA ARG A 136 17.57 -37.64 17.38
C ARG A 136 16.67 -36.54 16.79
N LEU A 137 16.93 -36.12 15.56
CA LEU A 137 16.10 -35.14 14.85
C LEU A 137 14.65 -35.62 14.67
N LEU A 138 14.45 -36.88 14.29
CA LEU A 138 13.11 -37.48 14.18
C LEU A 138 12.41 -37.60 15.53
N ALA A 139 13.13 -37.86 16.61
CA ALA A 139 12.58 -37.87 17.96
C ALA A 139 12.12 -36.46 18.39
N PHE A 140 12.90 -35.43 18.10
CA PHE A 140 12.49 -34.04 18.30
C PHE A 140 11.27 -33.68 17.47
N ALA A 141 11.20 -34.11 16.20
CA ALA A 141 10.05 -33.85 15.35
C ALA A 141 8.77 -34.47 15.93
N ARG A 142 8.81 -35.71 16.45
CA ARG A 142 7.64 -36.34 17.10
C ARG A 142 7.19 -35.59 18.36
N ARG A 143 8.14 -35.09 19.15
CA ARG A 143 7.84 -34.28 20.34
C ARG A 143 7.22 -32.94 19.96
N ALA A 144 7.73 -32.28 18.92
CA ALA A 144 7.16 -31.03 18.40
C ALA A 144 5.72 -31.25 17.90
N ASP A 145 5.48 -32.31 17.12
CA ASP A 145 4.16 -32.64 16.58
C ASP A 145 3.10 -32.83 17.69
N ALA A 146 3.50 -33.46 18.81
CA ALA A 146 2.63 -33.65 19.97
C ALA A 146 2.26 -32.34 20.71
N LEU A 147 2.99 -31.25 20.46
CA LEU A 147 2.74 -29.93 21.06
C LEU A 147 1.84 -29.03 20.21
N ALA A 148 1.43 -29.48 19.01
CA ALA A 148 0.57 -28.71 18.13
C ALA A 148 -0.85 -28.51 18.70
N GLY A 149 -1.43 -27.33 18.42
CA GLY A 149 -2.79 -26.98 18.81
C GLY A 149 -2.91 -26.60 20.29
N ALA A 150 -3.66 -27.38 21.06
CA ALA A 150 -4.03 -27.02 22.43
C ALA A 150 -2.86 -27.01 23.44
N ALA A 151 -1.68 -27.54 23.10
CA ALA A 151 -0.49 -27.47 23.95
C ALA A 151 0.43 -26.28 23.63
N ASP A 152 0.13 -25.55 22.54
CA ASP A 152 0.90 -24.40 22.06
C ASP A 152 0.44 -23.11 22.75
N ALA A 153 1.21 -22.65 23.73
CA ALA A 153 0.93 -21.44 24.48
C ALA A 153 1.01 -20.17 23.63
N LYS A 154 1.93 -20.12 22.65
CA LYS A 154 2.11 -19.01 21.72
C LYS A 154 0.88 -18.86 20.83
N LEU A 155 0.41 -19.97 20.26
CA LEU A 155 -0.82 -19.97 19.46
C LEU A 155 -2.03 -19.51 20.29
N LYS A 156 -2.19 -19.97 21.53
CA LYS A 156 -3.30 -19.55 22.40
C LYS A 156 -3.32 -18.05 22.63
N GLY A 157 -2.16 -17.45 22.91
CA GLY A 157 -2.05 -16.01 23.08
C GLY A 157 -2.36 -15.26 21.78
N ALA A 158 -1.81 -15.73 20.64
CA ALA A 158 -2.14 -15.18 19.32
C ALA A 158 -3.65 -15.21 19.01
N VAL A 159 -4.33 -16.33 19.27
CA VAL A 159 -5.78 -16.46 19.10
C VAL A 159 -6.54 -15.45 19.98
N ARG A 160 -6.09 -15.22 21.22
CA ARG A 160 -6.69 -14.23 22.13
C ARG A 160 -6.56 -12.81 21.58
N GLU A 161 -5.38 -12.43 21.09
CA GLU A 161 -5.14 -11.09 20.54
C GLU A 161 -5.91 -10.86 19.23
N VAL A 162 -5.95 -11.85 18.33
CA VAL A 162 -6.73 -11.77 17.09
C VAL A 162 -8.23 -11.65 17.39
N LYS A 163 -8.75 -12.40 18.37
CA LYS A 163 -10.14 -12.25 18.83
C LYS A 163 -10.44 -10.85 19.36
N ALA A 164 -9.50 -10.26 20.11
CA ALA A 164 -9.65 -8.90 20.61
C ALA A 164 -9.68 -7.86 19.47
N LEU A 165 -8.81 -8.02 18.46
CA LEU A 165 -8.78 -7.15 17.29
C LEU A 165 -10.08 -7.21 16.49
N ILE A 166 -10.60 -8.41 16.21
CA ILE A 166 -11.88 -8.58 15.50
C ILE A 166 -13.04 -7.97 16.30
N LYS A 167 -13.08 -8.21 17.62
CA LYS A 167 -14.11 -7.64 18.50
C LYS A 167 -14.13 -6.10 18.45
N ASP A 168 -12.97 -5.49 18.27
CA ASP A 168 -12.80 -4.04 18.17
C ASP A 168 -13.00 -3.50 16.72
N GLY A 169 -13.43 -4.35 15.77
CA GLY A 169 -13.73 -3.96 14.39
C GLY A 169 -12.50 -3.83 13.48
N PHE A 170 -11.37 -4.43 13.88
CA PHE A 170 -10.15 -4.48 13.07
C PHE A 170 -10.10 -5.75 12.22
N GLN A 171 -9.52 -5.62 11.02
CA GLN A 171 -9.24 -6.66 10.04
C GLN A 171 -7.72 -6.89 10.03
N PRO A 172 -7.20 -7.84 10.82
CA PRO A 172 -5.77 -7.99 11.03
C PRO A 172 -5.06 -8.82 9.95
N ILE A 173 -3.82 -8.43 9.67
CA ILE A 173 -2.83 -9.24 8.97
C ILE A 173 -1.88 -9.85 10.00
N VAL A 174 -1.81 -11.18 10.04
CA VAL A 174 -0.90 -11.95 10.89
C VAL A 174 0.33 -12.34 10.06
N PHE A 175 1.47 -11.69 10.34
CA PHE A 175 2.73 -12.01 9.68
C PHE A 175 3.47 -13.12 10.42
N CYS A 176 3.70 -14.22 9.72
CA CYS A 176 4.53 -15.34 10.14
C CYS A 176 5.82 -15.36 9.32
N ARG A 177 6.92 -15.91 9.85
CA ARG A 177 8.15 -16.06 9.06
C ARG A 177 8.08 -17.26 8.12
N PHE A 178 7.59 -18.39 8.60
CA PHE A 178 7.62 -19.66 7.88
C PHE A 178 6.27 -20.01 7.25
N VAL A 179 6.29 -20.65 6.07
CA VAL A 179 5.10 -21.13 5.36
C VAL A 179 4.31 -22.11 6.26
N ASP A 180 5.00 -23.10 6.86
CA ASP A 180 4.36 -24.07 7.75
C ASP A 180 3.70 -23.41 8.96
N THR A 181 4.31 -22.35 9.51
CA THR A 181 3.70 -21.56 10.59
C THR A 181 2.46 -20.82 10.11
N ALA A 182 2.51 -20.17 8.94
CA ALA A 182 1.38 -19.43 8.39
C ALA A 182 0.17 -20.35 8.16
N GLU A 183 0.38 -21.52 7.56
CA GLU A 183 -0.67 -22.50 7.32
C GLU A 183 -1.22 -23.10 8.62
N TYR A 184 -0.35 -23.43 9.57
CA TYR A 184 -0.72 -23.92 10.89
C TYR A 184 -1.56 -22.89 11.67
N VAL A 185 -1.11 -21.64 11.75
CA VAL A 185 -1.82 -20.55 12.43
C VAL A 185 -3.16 -20.28 11.75
N ALA A 186 -3.21 -20.24 10.42
CA ALA A 186 -4.48 -20.06 9.71
C ALA A 186 -5.48 -21.17 10.00
N ARG A 187 -5.04 -22.45 9.98
CA ARG A 187 -5.90 -23.59 10.33
C ARG A 187 -6.43 -23.49 11.76
N GLN A 188 -5.57 -23.16 12.72
CA GLN A 188 -5.95 -23.04 14.12
C GLN A 188 -6.85 -21.83 14.39
N LEU A 189 -6.66 -20.72 13.68
CA LEU A 189 -7.56 -19.57 13.74
C LEU A 189 -8.95 -19.90 13.18
N ARG A 190 -9.05 -20.68 12.09
CA ARG A 190 -10.35 -21.16 11.58
C ARG A 190 -11.09 -22.01 12.60
N GLU A 191 -10.38 -22.88 13.31
CA GLU A 191 -10.97 -23.74 14.34
C GLU A 191 -11.39 -22.95 15.60
N ALA A 192 -10.66 -21.88 15.94
CA ALA A 192 -10.86 -21.14 17.19
C ALA A 192 -11.77 -19.91 17.07
N LEU A 193 -11.91 -19.32 15.88
CA LEU A 193 -12.75 -18.15 15.61
C LEU A 193 -14.18 -18.59 15.24
N PRO A 194 -15.19 -17.71 15.43
CA PRO A 194 -16.55 -18.02 14.97
C PRO A 194 -16.61 -18.27 13.46
N ASP A 195 -17.47 -19.18 13.00
CA ASP A 195 -17.61 -19.57 11.57
C ASP A 195 -17.87 -18.40 10.61
N LYS A 196 -18.39 -17.28 11.13
CA LYS A 196 -18.60 -16.04 10.37
C LYS A 196 -17.32 -15.27 10.06
N VAL A 197 -16.21 -15.58 10.74
CA VAL A 197 -14.91 -14.93 10.51
C VAL A 197 -14.14 -15.73 9.48
N ARG A 198 -13.83 -15.09 8.35
CA ARG A 198 -13.09 -15.74 7.26
C ARG A 198 -11.59 -15.63 7.51
N VAL A 199 -10.86 -16.72 7.34
CA VAL A 199 -9.41 -16.74 7.55
C VAL A 199 -8.73 -17.34 6.32
N GLU A 200 -7.83 -16.58 5.71
CA GLU A 200 -7.05 -17.03 4.56
C GLU A 200 -5.56 -17.02 4.83
N ALA A 201 -4.87 -17.98 4.22
CA ALA A 201 -3.42 -18.09 4.25
C ALA A 201 -2.84 -17.74 2.87
N VAL A 202 -1.91 -16.79 2.83
CA VAL A 202 -1.19 -16.38 1.62
C VAL A 202 0.30 -16.48 1.87
N THR A 203 0.95 -17.40 1.17
CA THR A 203 2.37 -17.73 1.38
C THR A 203 3.17 -17.56 0.09
N GLY A 204 4.50 -17.61 0.21
CA GLY A 204 5.43 -17.56 -0.93
C GLY A 204 5.18 -18.61 -2.02
N LEU A 205 4.56 -19.75 -1.67
CA LEU A 205 4.28 -20.85 -2.59
C LEU A 205 3.23 -20.50 -3.67
N LEU A 206 2.42 -19.47 -3.43
CA LEU A 206 1.39 -19.05 -4.38
C LEU A 206 1.97 -18.07 -5.42
N PRO A 207 1.61 -18.19 -6.72
CA PRO A 207 1.95 -17.21 -7.73
C PRO A 207 1.35 -15.81 -7.42
N PRO A 208 1.98 -14.70 -7.82
CA PRO A 208 1.52 -13.34 -7.49
C PRO A 208 0.04 -13.06 -7.79
N ALA A 209 -0.44 -13.45 -8.97
CA ALA A 209 -1.84 -13.25 -9.37
C ALA A 209 -2.83 -14.01 -8.45
N GLU A 210 -2.45 -15.20 -7.97
CA GLU A 210 -3.29 -15.96 -7.03
C GLU A 210 -3.30 -15.32 -5.64
N ARG A 211 -2.16 -14.75 -5.19
CA ARG A 211 -2.08 -14.00 -3.93
C ARG A 211 -3.07 -12.83 -3.94
N GLU A 212 -3.05 -12.03 -5.01
CA GLU A 212 -3.95 -10.89 -5.17
C GLU A 212 -5.42 -11.32 -5.19
N ALA A 213 -5.75 -12.36 -5.94
CA ALA A 213 -7.11 -12.88 -6.03
C ALA A 213 -7.64 -13.36 -4.67
N ARG A 214 -6.82 -14.07 -3.87
CA ARG A 214 -7.23 -14.51 -2.52
C ARG A 214 -7.44 -13.34 -1.56
N ILE A 215 -6.58 -12.33 -1.61
CA ILE A 215 -6.70 -11.13 -0.77
C ILE A 215 -7.96 -10.34 -1.15
N GLN A 216 -8.22 -10.17 -2.44
CA GLN A 216 -9.40 -9.48 -2.94
C GLN A 216 -10.68 -10.24 -2.58
N GLY A 217 -10.74 -11.56 -2.81
CA GLY A 217 -11.88 -12.39 -2.41
C GLY A 217 -12.13 -12.40 -0.90
N LEU A 218 -11.06 -12.33 -0.09
CA LEU A 218 -11.17 -12.15 1.35
C LEU A 218 -11.82 -10.80 1.68
N ALA A 219 -11.42 -9.70 1.05
CA ALA A 219 -12.02 -8.39 1.33
C ALA A 219 -13.47 -8.26 0.82
N GLU A 220 -13.77 -8.77 -0.38
CA GLU A 220 -15.06 -8.60 -1.06
C GLU A 220 -16.21 -9.36 -0.39
N GLY A 221 -15.93 -10.51 0.25
CA GLY A 221 -16.98 -11.28 0.94
C GLY A 221 -17.60 -10.59 2.16
N GLY A 222 -17.09 -9.43 2.59
CA GLY A 222 -17.63 -8.64 3.70
C GLY A 222 -17.52 -9.30 5.08
N GLY A 223 -17.98 -8.60 6.12
CA GLY A 223 -17.89 -9.09 7.51
C GLY A 223 -16.46 -9.11 8.07
N ASP A 224 -16.23 -9.95 9.07
CA ASP A 224 -14.95 -10.07 9.77
C ASP A 224 -14.02 -11.07 9.07
N TYR A 225 -12.75 -10.72 8.91
CA TYR A 225 -11.76 -11.56 8.28
C TYR A 225 -10.33 -11.33 8.81
N VAL A 226 -9.49 -12.35 8.62
CA VAL A 226 -8.08 -12.36 9.02
C VAL A 226 -7.25 -12.90 7.87
N LEU A 227 -6.16 -12.20 7.56
CA LEU A 227 -5.15 -12.68 6.62
C LEU A 227 -3.96 -13.18 7.41
N VAL A 228 -3.53 -14.41 7.16
CA VAL A 228 -2.25 -14.95 7.66
C VAL A 228 -1.29 -15.04 6.49
N CYS A 229 -0.10 -14.46 6.61
CA CYS A 229 0.84 -14.46 5.49
C CYS A 229 2.30 -14.55 5.90
N THR A 230 3.14 -14.98 4.95
CA THR A 230 4.59 -14.80 5.05
C THR A 230 5.00 -13.40 4.58
N ASP A 231 6.31 -13.15 4.44
CA ASP A 231 6.84 -11.90 3.88
C ASP A 231 6.46 -11.67 2.41
N CYS A 232 5.78 -12.61 1.76
CA CYS A 232 5.35 -12.57 0.36
C CYS A 232 4.43 -11.40 -0.01
N LEU A 233 3.88 -10.71 0.98
CA LEU A 233 3.05 -9.52 0.86
C LEU A 233 3.74 -8.26 1.40
N SER A 234 5.03 -8.35 1.74
CA SER A 234 5.82 -7.20 2.16
C SER A 234 6.13 -6.26 1.00
N GLU A 235 5.86 -6.66 -0.25
CA GLU A 235 6.00 -5.90 -1.51
C GLU A 235 4.86 -6.10 -2.51
N GLY A 236 4.66 -5.15 -3.44
CA GLY A 236 3.75 -5.28 -4.58
C GLY A 236 2.24 -5.06 -4.35
N VAL A 237 1.69 -5.31 -3.15
CA VAL A 237 0.21 -5.30 -2.94
C VAL A 237 -0.29 -4.13 -2.08
N ASN A 238 -1.47 -3.59 -2.43
CA ASN A 238 -2.16 -2.51 -1.70
C ASN A 238 -3.06 -3.04 -0.56
N LEU A 239 -2.47 -3.37 0.57
CA LEU A 239 -3.18 -3.93 1.74
C LEU A 239 -3.95 -2.88 2.57
N GLN A 240 -3.64 -1.59 2.44
CA GLN A 240 -4.25 -0.51 3.22
C GLN A 240 -5.75 -0.32 2.94
N ASP A 241 -6.24 -0.82 1.81
CA ASP A 241 -7.64 -0.67 1.39
C ASP A 241 -8.59 -1.63 2.11
N ALA A 242 -8.07 -2.76 2.59
CA ALA A 242 -8.82 -3.87 3.17
C ALA A 242 -8.40 -4.20 4.61
N PHE A 243 -7.20 -3.83 5.05
CA PHE A 243 -6.68 -4.15 6.37
C PHE A 243 -6.33 -2.88 7.15
N ASN A 244 -6.48 -2.95 8.46
CA ASN A 244 -6.23 -1.84 9.40
C ASN A 244 -5.53 -2.29 10.69
N ALA A 245 -5.08 -3.54 10.77
CA ALA A 245 -4.25 -4.01 11.87
C ALA A 245 -3.16 -4.97 11.37
N VAL A 246 -2.02 -4.96 12.07
CA VAL A 246 -0.86 -5.80 11.80
C VAL A 246 -0.49 -6.52 13.09
N PHE A 247 -0.34 -7.85 13.03
CA PHE A 247 0.12 -8.67 14.13
C PHE A 247 1.36 -9.44 13.68
N HIS A 248 2.52 -9.12 14.26
CA HIS A 248 3.75 -9.84 14.01
C HIS A 248 3.79 -11.07 14.92
N TYR A 249 3.43 -12.23 14.39
CA TYR A 249 3.47 -13.51 15.11
C TYR A 249 4.92 -13.96 15.36
N ASP A 250 5.81 -13.65 14.42
CA ASP A 250 7.26 -13.84 14.53
C ASP A 250 7.99 -12.50 14.36
N LEU A 251 9.00 -12.26 15.19
CA LEU A 251 9.89 -11.11 15.05
C LEU A 251 10.73 -11.23 13.77
N CYS A 252 10.73 -10.16 12.98
CA CYS A 252 11.67 -9.99 11.88
C CYS A 252 13.00 -9.45 12.42
N TRP A 253 14.12 -10.11 12.11
CA TRP A 253 15.44 -9.68 12.58
C TRP A 253 16.04 -8.58 11.70
N ASN A 254 15.34 -8.19 10.64
CA ASN A 254 15.61 -6.99 9.86
C ASN A 254 14.58 -5.89 10.21
N PRO A 255 14.97 -4.82 10.93
CA PRO A 255 14.06 -3.72 11.30
C PRO A 255 13.42 -3.02 10.11
N THR A 256 14.13 -2.92 8.98
CA THR A 256 13.59 -2.33 7.75
C THR A 256 12.41 -3.13 7.24
N ARG A 257 12.52 -4.47 7.25
CA ARG A 257 11.46 -5.36 6.78
C ARG A 257 10.26 -5.36 7.75
N HIS A 258 10.51 -5.27 9.06
CA HIS A 258 9.45 -5.05 10.05
C HIS A 258 8.65 -3.75 9.77
N GLU A 259 9.36 -2.66 9.44
CA GLU A 259 8.74 -1.40 9.08
C GLU A 259 8.00 -1.46 7.72
N GLN A 260 8.53 -2.19 6.73
CA GLN A 260 7.85 -2.41 5.46
C GLN A 260 6.52 -3.11 5.64
N ARG A 261 6.46 -4.16 6.48
CA ARG A 261 5.21 -4.87 6.84
C ARG A 261 4.16 -3.90 7.40
N GLU A 262 4.54 -3.08 8.38
CA GLU A 262 3.66 -2.06 8.95
C GLU A 262 3.23 -1.02 7.91
N GLY A 263 4.17 -0.56 7.08
CA GLY A 263 3.94 0.43 6.02
C GLY A 263 2.97 -0.04 4.93
N ARG A 264 2.66 -1.33 4.83
CA ARG A 264 1.61 -1.83 3.93
C ARG A 264 0.22 -1.39 4.36
N VAL A 265 0.02 -1.14 5.64
CA VAL A 265 -1.26 -0.76 6.26
C VAL A 265 -1.21 0.67 6.81
N ASP A 266 -0.14 1.05 7.50
CA ASP A 266 0.11 2.38 8.07
C ASP A 266 0.77 3.32 7.05
N ARG A 267 -0.01 3.72 6.05
CA ARG A 267 0.41 4.65 4.97
C ARG A 267 -0.70 5.61 4.56
N PHE A 268 -0.33 6.60 3.74
CA PHE A 268 -1.29 7.50 3.10
C PHE A 268 -2.31 6.70 2.27
N GLY A 269 -3.58 7.11 2.33
CA GLY A 269 -4.70 6.41 1.68
C GLY A 269 -5.36 5.32 2.54
N GLN A 270 -4.87 5.08 3.77
CA GLN A 270 -5.58 4.22 4.73
C GLN A 270 -6.95 4.82 5.05
N LYS A 271 -8.00 3.99 4.93
CA LYS A 271 -9.41 4.41 5.08
C LYS A 271 -9.80 4.64 6.53
N ARG A 272 -9.20 3.88 7.46
CA ARG A 272 -9.48 3.98 8.90
C ARG A 272 -8.61 5.05 9.56
N PRO A 273 -9.12 5.78 10.57
CA PRO A 273 -8.34 6.79 11.28
C PRO A 273 -7.27 6.18 12.20
N GLU A 274 -7.39 4.91 12.55
CA GLU A 274 -6.48 4.20 13.44
C GLU A 274 -5.99 2.90 12.80
N VAL A 275 -4.71 2.60 13.01
CA VAL A 275 -4.08 1.32 12.68
C VAL A 275 -3.46 0.74 13.94
N ARG A 276 -3.73 -0.54 14.22
CA ARG A 276 -3.13 -1.25 15.35
C ARG A 276 -1.97 -2.11 14.90
N VAL A 277 -0.86 -2.04 15.62
CA VAL A 277 0.32 -2.89 15.41
C VAL A 277 0.60 -3.63 16.70
N ILE A 278 0.56 -4.95 16.65
CA ILE A 278 0.89 -5.82 17.78
C ILE A 278 2.20 -6.56 17.45
N THR A 279 3.20 -6.40 18.30
CA THR A 279 4.47 -7.14 18.22
C THR A 279 4.48 -8.23 19.28
N TYR A 280 4.65 -9.48 18.87
CA TYR A 280 4.57 -10.65 19.75
C TYR A 280 5.93 -11.32 19.93
N TYR A 281 6.33 -11.60 21.17
CA TYR A 281 7.63 -12.20 21.46
C TYR A 281 7.63 -13.08 22.72
N GLY A 282 8.56 -14.03 22.80
CA GLY A 282 8.70 -14.90 23.96
C GLY A 282 9.50 -14.22 25.09
N GLU A 283 8.93 -14.12 26.29
CA GLU A 283 9.64 -13.58 27.46
C GLU A 283 10.73 -14.54 27.94
N ASP A 284 10.48 -15.85 27.83
CA ASP A 284 11.44 -16.90 28.15
C ASP A 284 12.29 -17.35 26.95
N ASN A 285 12.14 -16.72 25.78
CA ASN A 285 12.99 -16.96 24.61
C ASN A 285 14.18 -15.97 24.61
N PRO A 286 15.40 -16.40 24.97
CA PRO A 286 16.56 -15.51 25.08
C PRO A 286 16.92 -14.82 23.76
N ILE A 287 16.58 -15.45 22.62
CA ILE A 287 16.85 -14.89 21.29
C ILE A 287 15.91 -13.72 20.99
N ASP A 288 14.63 -13.85 21.34
CA ASP A 288 13.63 -12.82 21.04
C ASP A 288 13.86 -11.55 21.86
N GLY A 289 14.20 -11.68 23.14
CA GLY A 289 14.45 -10.55 24.03
C GLY A 289 15.58 -9.64 23.53
N VAL A 290 16.69 -10.26 23.12
CA VAL A 290 17.85 -9.55 22.59
C VAL A 290 17.54 -8.86 21.25
N ILE A 291 16.84 -9.54 20.34
CA ILE A 291 16.45 -8.97 19.04
C ILE A 291 15.48 -7.79 19.23
N LEU A 292 14.51 -7.92 20.12
CA LEU A 292 13.55 -6.85 20.40
C LEU A 292 14.25 -5.59 20.92
N GLU A 293 15.17 -5.73 21.87
CA GLU A 293 15.84 -4.58 22.48
C GLU A 293 16.86 -3.93 21.54
N VAL A 294 17.75 -4.73 20.95
CA VAL A 294 18.88 -4.25 20.15
C VAL A 294 18.41 -3.75 18.79
N LEU A 295 17.49 -4.45 18.13
CA LEU A 295 17.14 -4.17 16.73
C LEU A 295 15.81 -3.42 16.59
N ILE A 296 14.77 -3.79 17.32
CA ILE A 296 13.43 -3.22 17.11
C ILE A 296 13.25 -1.91 17.91
N ARG A 297 13.51 -1.93 19.23
CA ARG A 297 13.32 -0.75 20.09
C ARG A 297 14.27 0.39 19.74
N LYS A 298 15.56 0.10 19.53
CA LYS A 298 16.55 1.11 19.15
C LYS A 298 16.21 1.76 17.81
N HIS A 299 15.85 0.97 16.80
CA HIS A 299 15.41 1.47 15.50
C HIS A 299 14.17 2.37 15.61
N LYS A 300 13.19 1.95 16.41
CA LYS A 300 11.96 2.72 16.66
C LYS A 300 12.24 4.06 17.34
N ASN A 301 13.13 4.09 18.33
CA ASN A 301 13.53 5.32 19.01
C ASN A 301 14.22 6.30 18.05
N ILE A 302 15.17 5.81 17.25
CA ILE A 302 15.87 6.62 16.24
C ILE A 302 14.89 7.18 15.21
N LYS A 303 13.94 6.37 14.74
CA LYS A 303 12.89 6.80 13.81
C LYS A 303 11.96 7.84 14.43
N SER A 304 11.57 7.67 15.69
CA SER A 304 10.74 8.66 16.40
C SER A 304 11.44 10.01 16.49
N ASP A 305 12.74 10.01 16.76
CA ASP A 305 13.54 11.23 16.90
C ASP A 305 13.79 11.94 15.56
N LEU A 306 14.06 11.19 14.48
CA LEU A 306 14.40 11.75 13.17
C LEU A 306 13.21 11.89 12.23
N GLY A 307 12.13 11.16 12.48
CA GLY A 307 10.97 11.00 11.60
C GLY A 307 11.24 10.17 10.33
N VAL A 308 12.41 9.52 10.20
CA VAL A 308 12.82 8.70 9.06
C VAL A 308 13.60 7.46 9.50
N THR A 309 13.63 6.45 8.63
CA THR A 309 14.35 5.19 8.84
C THR A 309 15.84 5.40 8.57
N VAL A 310 16.69 4.93 9.48
CA VAL A 310 18.14 4.88 9.28
C VAL A 310 18.52 3.42 9.03
N ALA A 311 19.30 3.17 7.99
CA ALA A 311 19.82 1.83 7.74
C ALA A 311 20.67 1.37 8.94
N VAL A 312 20.50 0.12 9.35
CA VAL A 312 21.31 -0.48 10.42
C VAL A 312 22.78 -0.50 9.95
N PRO A 313 23.75 0.07 10.70
CA PRO A 313 25.15 0.08 10.32
C PRO A 313 25.84 -1.24 10.63
N GLY A 314 26.77 -1.63 9.76
CA GLY A 314 27.49 -2.91 9.85
C GLY A 314 26.69 -4.08 9.24
N SER A 315 27.33 -5.22 9.03
CA SER A 315 26.58 -6.42 8.64
C SER A 315 25.75 -6.85 9.84
N SER A 316 24.42 -6.90 9.70
CA SER A 316 23.52 -7.50 10.70
C SER A 316 23.98 -8.90 11.12
N GLU A 317 24.81 -9.51 10.30
CA GLU A 317 25.59 -10.72 10.54
C GLU A 317 26.48 -10.65 11.78
N GLN A 318 27.34 -9.64 11.92
CA GLN A 318 28.26 -9.55 13.06
C GLN A 318 27.50 -9.37 14.38
N ILE A 319 26.41 -8.62 14.34
CA ILE A 319 25.55 -8.39 15.50
C ILE A 319 24.83 -9.69 15.84
N ALA A 320 24.10 -10.30 14.91
CA ALA A 320 23.41 -11.57 15.16
C ALA A 320 24.38 -12.68 15.61
N ARG A 321 25.57 -12.75 15.01
CA ARG A 321 26.65 -13.65 15.43
C ARG A 321 27.02 -13.43 16.88
N THR A 322 27.35 -12.20 17.26
CA THR A 322 27.83 -11.89 18.60
C THR A 322 26.74 -11.97 19.67
N LEU A 323 25.51 -11.58 19.32
CA LEU A 323 24.34 -11.70 20.20
C LEU A 323 24.04 -13.18 20.52
N PHE A 324 24.10 -14.04 19.51
CA PHE A 324 23.83 -15.46 19.68
C PHE A 324 25.02 -16.22 20.28
N GLU A 325 26.28 -15.83 19.96
CA GLU A 325 27.46 -16.36 20.65
C GLU A 325 27.40 -16.07 22.15
N GLY A 326 26.99 -14.85 22.51
CA GLY A 326 26.73 -14.45 23.89
C GLY A 326 25.60 -15.25 24.56
N ALA A 327 24.48 -15.43 23.87
CA ALA A 327 23.31 -16.14 24.41
C ALA A 327 23.48 -17.67 24.49
N LEU A 328 24.27 -18.29 23.60
CA LEU A 328 24.44 -19.75 23.57
C LEU A 328 25.69 -20.27 24.25
N PHE A 329 26.84 -19.57 24.17
CA PHE A 329 28.13 -20.14 24.61
C PHE A 329 28.62 -19.60 25.96
N ARG A 330 28.00 -18.55 26.52
CA ARG A 330 28.43 -17.97 27.81
C ARG A 330 27.83 -18.63 29.05
N GLU A 331 26.95 -19.62 28.88
CA GLU A 331 26.43 -20.49 29.95
C GLU A 331 27.52 -21.41 30.58
N MET A 332 28.78 -21.32 30.12
CA MET A 332 29.91 -22.13 30.59
C MET A 332 30.64 -21.62 31.84
N THR A 333 30.40 -20.39 32.33
CA THR A 333 31.24 -19.83 33.41
C THR A 333 30.59 -19.61 34.77
N SER A 334 29.29 -19.81 34.93
CA SER A 334 28.61 -19.57 36.21
C SER A 334 27.75 -20.76 36.60
N GLY A 335 28.37 -21.70 37.33
CA GLY A 335 27.61 -22.59 38.19
C GLY A 335 26.99 -21.79 39.34
N ARG A 336 25.89 -21.08 39.10
CA ARG A 336 25.03 -20.50 40.14
C ARG A 336 23.60 -20.30 39.65
N THR A 337 22.68 -20.68 40.52
CA THR A 337 21.23 -20.62 40.38
C THR A 337 20.69 -19.18 40.44
N ASP A 338 20.70 -18.45 39.33
CA ASP A 338 19.75 -17.36 39.09
C ASP A 338 19.62 -17.08 37.58
N LYS A 339 18.55 -17.62 36.98
CA LYS A 339 18.31 -17.65 35.52
C LYS A 339 17.92 -16.29 34.93
N ASP A 340 17.49 -15.35 35.76
CA ASP A 340 17.01 -14.03 35.32
C ASP A 340 18.10 -12.96 35.35
N GLN A 341 19.22 -13.17 36.06
CA GLN A 341 20.24 -12.15 36.27
C GLN A 341 21.27 -12.09 35.13
N GLU A 342 21.50 -13.21 34.44
CA GLU A 342 22.54 -13.33 33.39
C GLU A 342 22.08 -12.82 32.02
N LEU A 343 20.78 -12.85 31.73
CA LEU A 343 20.20 -12.17 30.56
C LEU A 343 20.29 -10.64 30.73
N PHE A 344 20.07 -10.16 31.95
CA PHE A 344 20.21 -8.76 32.34
C PHE A 344 21.67 -8.27 32.27
N ASP A 345 22.66 -9.07 32.70
CA ASP A 345 24.10 -8.73 32.58
C ASP A 345 24.58 -8.55 31.13
N PHE A 346 23.93 -9.19 30.15
CA PHE A 346 24.22 -9.02 28.72
C PHE A 346 23.53 -7.77 28.13
N MET A 347 22.38 -7.38 28.69
CA MET A 347 21.64 -6.15 28.37
C MET A 347 22.20 -4.93 29.12
N GLU A 348 23.07 -5.11 30.12
CA GLU A 348 23.78 -4.03 30.77
C GLU A 348 24.70 -3.28 29.78
N LYS A 349 24.79 -1.96 29.99
CA LYS A 349 25.52 -0.98 29.15
C LYS A 349 27.01 -1.28 28.93
N ASP A 350 27.56 -2.31 29.57
CA ASP A 350 28.99 -2.63 29.59
C ASP A 350 29.39 -3.78 28.65
N ASN A 351 28.47 -4.32 27.83
CA ASN A 351 28.86 -5.21 26.74
C ASN A 351 29.53 -4.41 25.60
N PRO A 352 30.84 -4.61 25.34
CA PRO A 352 31.60 -3.78 24.40
C PRO A 352 31.05 -3.84 22.97
N VAL A 353 30.46 -4.96 22.56
CA VAL A 353 29.94 -5.14 21.19
C VAL A 353 28.61 -4.42 21.01
N VAL A 354 27.71 -4.48 22.00
CA VAL A 354 26.44 -3.76 21.97
C VAL A 354 26.69 -2.25 22.03
N THR A 355 27.66 -1.82 22.84
CA THR A 355 28.06 -0.40 22.95
C THR A 355 28.73 0.11 21.67
N GLU A 356 29.59 -0.67 21.03
CA GLU A 356 30.17 -0.32 19.73
C GLU A 356 29.10 -0.24 18.63
N PHE A 357 28.16 -1.19 18.60
CA PHE A 357 27.03 -1.16 17.69
C PHE A 357 26.16 0.09 17.92
N HIS A 358 25.82 0.40 19.18
CA HIS A 358 25.09 1.62 19.52
C HIS A 358 25.84 2.88 19.05
N ALA A 359 27.16 2.94 19.26
CA ALA A 359 27.98 4.06 18.81
C ALA A 359 28.03 4.19 17.28
N ALA A 360 28.17 3.07 16.55
CA ALA A 360 28.12 3.05 15.10
C ALA A 360 26.75 3.54 14.57
N TRP A 361 25.67 3.16 15.25
CA TRP A 361 24.31 3.58 14.89
C TRP A 361 24.04 5.05 15.17
N GLU A 362 24.51 5.56 16.30
CA GLU A 362 24.48 7.00 16.59
C GLU A 362 25.32 7.80 15.58
N ASN A 363 26.47 7.28 15.14
CA ASN A 363 27.28 7.93 14.11
C ASN A 363 26.57 7.94 12.74
N ALA A 364 25.95 6.82 12.34
CA ALA A 364 25.10 6.78 11.15
C ALA A 364 23.92 7.76 11.25
N ARG A 365 23.32 7.86 12.43
CA ARG A 365 22.27 8.83 12.77
C ARG A 365 22.73 10.28 12.54
N GLU A 366 23.90 10.62 13.07
CA GLU A 366 24.48 11.97 12.94
C GLU A 366 24.89 12.28 11.50
N LYS A 367 25.47 11.31 10.78
CA LYS A 367 25.77 11.45 9.36
C LYS A 367 24.53 11.71 8.53
N GLU A 368 23.43 10.99 8.77
CA GLU A 368 22.16 11.21 8.06
C GLU A 368 21.54 12.57 8.42
N ARG A 369 21.66 13.00 9.68
CA ARG A 369 21.24 14.34 10.10
C ARG A 369 22.06 15.45 9.42
N ALA A 370 23.38 15.27 9.32
CA ALA A 370 24.31 16.23 8.71
C ALA A 370 24.27 16.22 7.16
N SER A 371 24.05 15.08 6.54
CA SER A 371 23.84 14.98 5.09
C SER A 371 22.60 15.77 4.70
N ARG A 372 21.51 15.64 5.48
CA ARG A 372 20.24 16.34 5.25
C ARG A 372 20.29 17.84 5.47
N SER A 373 21.05 18.34 6.45
CA SER A 373 21.24 19.79 6.58
C SER A 373 21.90 20.39 5.34
N ARG A 374 22.77 19.62 4.64
CA ARG A 374 23.31 19.98 3.32
C ARG A 374 22.31 19.79 2.18
N PHE A 375 21.45 18.75 2.22
CA PHE A 375 20.41 18.53 1.19
C PHE A 375 19.18 19.44 1.32
N ALA A 376 18.93 20.06 2.47
CA ALA A 376 17.88 21.07 2.64
C ALA A 376 18.07 22.25 1.67
N GLN A 377 19.32 22.58 1.33
CA GLN A 377 19.68 23.60 0.33
C GLN A 377 19.52 23.12 -1.13
N HIS A 378 19.30 21.82 -1.37
CA HIS A 378 19.09 21.22 -2.70
C HIS A 378 17.68 20.62 -2.84
N THR A 379 16.74 21.06 -2.02
CA THR A 379 15.32 20.72 -2.20
C THR A 379 14.88 21.28 -3.54
N LEU A 380 14.20 20.47 -4.38
CA LEU A 380 13.47 20.95 -5.56
C LEU A 380 12.81 22.28 -5.22
N ASP A 381 12.90 23.27 -6.11
CA ASP A 381 12.17 24.52 -5.95
C ASP A 381 10.70 24.19 -5.75
N LYS A 382 10.26 24.31 -4.49
CA LYS A 382 8.95 23.84 -4.06
C LYS A 382 7.87 24.63 -4.75
N ASP A 383 8.13 25.90 -5.05
CA ASP A 383 7.15 26.81 -5.62
C ASP A 383 6.96 26.54 -7.11
N ALA A 384 8.05 26.25 -7.84
CA ALA A 384 8.00 25.84 -9.23
C ALA A 384 7.23 24.52 -9.42
N VAL A 385 7.54 23.49 -8.62
CA VAL A 385 6.83 22.21 -8.68
C VAL A 385 5.39 22.34 -8.15
N ALA A 386 5.15 23.17 -7.13
CA ALA A 386 3.81 23.42 -6.59
C ALA A 386 2.89 24.02 -7.64
N ALA A 387 3.36 24.99 -8.43
CA ALA A 387 2.57 25.62 -9.48
C ALA A 387 2.13 24.59 -10.54
N GLU A 388 3.04 23.73 -10.99
CA GLU A 388 2.73 22.68 -11.97
C GLU A 388 1.81 21.61 -11.38
N LEU A 389 2.00 21.24 -10.12
CA LEU A 389 1.15 20.26 -9.45
C LEU A 389 -0.27 20.81 -9.21
N ARG A 390 -0.42 22.12 -8.96
CA ARG A 390 -1.72 22.80 -8.93
C ARG A 390 -2.38 22.81 -10.31
N SER A 391 -1.65 23.16 -11.36
CA SER A 391 -2.12 23.14 -12.75
C SER A 391 -2.63 21.73 -13.15
N VAL A 392 -1.87 20.68 -12.83
CA VAL A 392 -2.28 19.29 -13.08
C VAL A 392 -3.54 18.93 -12.28
N ARG A 393 -3.64 19.34 -11.02
CA ARG A 393 -4.85 19.11 -10.20
C ARG A 393 -6.07 19.84 -10.75
N GLU A 394 -5.91 21.05 -11.28
CA GLU A 394 -6.97 21.81 -11.93
C GLU A 394 -7.41 21.15 -13.24
N ALA A 395 -6.46 20.68 -14.05
CA ALA A 395 -6.75 19.95 -15.28
C ALA A 395 -7.44 18.59 -15.03
N ILE A 396 -7.06 17.88 -13.96
CA ILE A 396 -7.69 16.62 -13.58
C ILE A 396 -9.07 16.89 -12.95
N GLY A 397 -9.22 17.93 -12.13
CA GLY A 397 -10.43 18.23 -11.36
C GLY A 397 -10.31 17.79 -9.90
N ARG A 398 -10.97 18.54 -9.00
CA ARG A 398 -10.88 18.38 -7.54
C ARG A 398 -11.96 17.44 -7.01
N ASN A 399 -11.85 17.03 -5.74
CA ASN A 399 -12.89 16.24 -5.05
C ASN A 399 -14.26 16.95 -5.09
N GLU A 400 -14.27 18.28 -5.04
CA GLU A 400 -15.47 19.11 -5.17
C GLU A 400 -16.16 18.94 -6.53
N ASP A 401 -15.39 18.80 -7.62
CA ASP A 401 -15.93 18.59 -8.96
C ASP A 401 -16.53 17.19 -9.09
N VAL A 402 -15.88 16.18 -8.50
CA VAL A 402 -16.42 14.82 -8.41
C VAL A 402 -17.72 14.81 -7.61
N ALA A 403 -17.77 15.51 -6.48
CA ALA A 403 -18.97 15.62 -5.65
C ALA A 403 -20.12 16.32 -6.39
N ARG A 404 -19.81 17.42 -7.10
CA ARG A 404 -20.78 18.15 -7.93
C ARG A 404 -21.31 17.23 -9.04
N PHE A 405 -20.43 16.58 -9.79
CA PHE A 405 -20.79 15.63 -10.84
C PHE A 405 -21.70 14.52 -10.29
N PHE A 406 -21.27 13.85 -9.22
CA PHE A 406 -21.98 12.74 -8.61
C PHE A 406 -23.41 13.14 -8.19
N LYS A 407 -23.55 14.28 -7.50
CA LYS A 407 -24.84 14.80 -7.05
C LYS A 407 -25.74 15.18 -8.23
N THR A 408 -25.21 15.89 -9.22
CA THR A 408 -25.98 16.36 -10.38
C THR A 408 -26.52 15.19 -11.21
N VAL A 409 -25.71 14.17 -11.48
CA VAL A 409 -26.15 13.01 -12.27
C VAL A 409 -27.22 12.22 -11.53
N LEU A 410 -27.05 11.97 -10.23
CA LEU A 410 -28.06 11.26 -9.44
C LEU A 410 -29.38 12.03 -9.36
N GLN A 411 -29.34 13.36 -9.24
CA GLN A 411 -30.54 14.20 -9.32
C GLN A 411 -31.22 14.11 -10.68
N ALA A 412 -30.45 14.17 -11.78
CA ALA A 412 -30.99 14.04 -13.14
C ALA A 412 -31.63 12.66 -13.37
N ALA A 413 -31.05 11.62 -12.77
CA ALA A 413 -31.56 10.25 -12.77
C ALA A 413 -32.73 10.01 -11.79
N ASN A 414 -33.19 11.03 -11.05
CA ASN A 414 -34.20 10.94 -9.99
C ASN A 414 -33.86 9.94 -8.88
N VAL A 415 -32.58 9.75 -8.57
CA VAL A 415 -32.14 8.89 -7.45
C VAL A 415 -32.12 9.70 -6.16
N PRO A 416 -32.88 9.31 -5.11
CA PRO A 416 -32.88 10.05 -3.86
C PRO A 416 -31.54 9.92 -3.13
N MET A 417 -31.05 11.04 -2.59
CA MET A 417 -29.84 11.07 -1.77
C MET A 417 -30.02 12.02 -0.58
N LYS A 418 -29.31 11.73 0.51
CA LYS A 418 -29.23 12.57 1.71
C LYS A 418 -27.79 12.83 2.07
N GLU A 419 -27.48 14.07 2.45
CA GLU A 419 -26.16 14.47 2.91
C GLU A 419 -26.21 14.77 4.41
N LYS A 420 -25.33 14.14 5.18
CA LYS A 420 -25.19 14.37 6.62
C LYS A 420 -23.73 14.26 7.04
N ASP A 421 -23.25 15.26 7.76
CA ASP A 421 -21.87 15.34 8.28
C ASP A 421 -20.78 15.10 7.22
N GLY A 422 -20.99 15.49 5.95
CA GLY A 422 -20.05 15.26 4.84
C GLY A 422 -20.09 13.85 4.21
N ALA A 423 -20.98 12.96 4.65
CA ALA A 423 -21.30 11.72 3.95
C ALA A 423 -22.59 11.84 3.14
N VAL A 424 -22.61 11.21 1.97
CA VAL A 424 -23.78 11.12 1.09
C VAL A 424 -24.32 9.70 1.15
N THR A 425 -25.56 9.55 1.60
CA THR A 425 -26.32 8.31 1.56
C THR A 425 -27.19 8.30 0.31
N VAL A 426 -26.98 7.31 -0.56
CA VAL A 426 -27.73 7.13 -1.81
C VAL A 426 -28.75 6.01 -1.62
N HIS A 427 -30.00 6.29 -1.93
CA HIS A 427 -31.10 5.33 -1.81
C HIS A 427 -31.35 4.64 -3.15
N ILE A 428 -30.63 3.55 -3.41
CA ILE A 428 -30.90 2.67 -4.55
C ILE A 428 -32.09 1.77 -4.23
N SER A 429 -33.04 1.69 -5.17
CA SER A 429 -34.22 0.83 -5.09
C SER A 429 -34.51 0.16 -6.44
N GLU A 430 -35.55 -0.68 -6.51
CA GLU A 430 -36.00 -1.28 -7.77
C GLU A 430 -36.48 -0.25 -8.80
N GLU A 431 -36.87 0.95 -8.36
CA GLU A 431 -37.26 2.07 -9.22
C GLU A 431 -36.05 2.73 -9.90
N THR A 432 -34.83 2.51 -9.36
CA THR A 432 -33.60 3.00 -9.98
C THR A 432 -33.32 2.25 -11.28
N PRO A 433 -32.99 2.94 -12.40
CA PRO A 433 -32.72 2.30 -13.68
C PRO A 433 -31.73 1.14 -13.54
N ARG A 434 -32.07 -0.03 -14.10
CA ARG A 434 -31.24 -1.24 -13.99
C ARG A 434 -29.83 -1.01 -14.51
N ALA A 435 -29.69 -0.29 -15.62
CA ALA A 435 -28.39 0.06 -16.20
C ALA A 435 -27.54 0.87 -15.21
N LEU A 436 -28.15 1.83 -14.50
CA LEU A 436 -27.47 2.61 -13.47
C LEU A 436 -27.05 1.74 -12.28
N ARG A 437 -27.93 0.84 -11.80
CA ARG A 437 -27.58 -0.09 -10.69
C ARG A 437 -26.38 -0.98 -11.03
N GLN A 438 -26.38 -1.52 -12.26
CA GLN A 438 -25.27 -2.33 -12.77
C GLN A 438 -23.98 -1.51 -12.89
N ALA A 439 -24.07 -0.28 -13.41
CA ALA A 439 -22.92 0.61 -13.53
C ALA A 439 -22.33 0.97 -12.16
N LEU A 440 -23.17 1.24 -11.16
CA LEU A 440 -22.72 1.51 -9.79
C LEU A 440 -22.18 0.25 -9.07
N GLY A 441 -22.48 -0.95 -9.58
CA GLY A 441 -22.17 -2.21 -8.91
C GLY A 441 -22.90 -2.40 -7.58
N ARG A 442 -24.10 -1.81 -7.44
CA ARG A 442 -24.86 -1.77 -6.18
C ARG A 442 -26.35 -1.96 -6.43
N ASP A 443 -26.95 -2.90 -5.71
CA ASP A 443 -28.40 -3.15 -5.73
C ASP A 443 -29.14 -2.60 -4.49
N GLY A 444 -28.42 -2.10 -3.50
CA GLY A 444 -28.97 -1.58 -2.25
C GLY A 444 -28.42 -0.20 -1.87
N PRO A 445 -29.01 0.46 -0.86
CA PRO A 445 -28.57 1.76 -0.40
C PRO A 445 -27.15 1.69 0.18
N PHE A 446 -26.37 2.75 -0.02
CA PHE A 446 -25.01 2.84 0.48
C PHE A 446 -24.69 4.27 0.94
N SER A 447 -23.65 4.41 1.77
CA SER A 447 -23.14 5.70 2.24
C SER A 447 -21.70 5.86 1.79
N GLY A 448 -21.31 7.07 1.39
CA GLY A 448 -19.93 7.36 1.00
C GLY A 448 -19.49 8.80 1.25
N ARG A 449 -18.17 9.02 1.24
CA ARG A 449 -17.52 10.32 1.42
C ARG A 449 -16.54 10.61 0.29
N PHE A 450 -16.42 11.87 -0.08
CA PHE A 450 -15.44 12.34 -1.06
C PHE A 450 -14.04 12.57 -0.47
N ASP A 451 -13.96 12.69 0.87
CA ASP A 451 -12.71 12.90 1.61
C ASP A 451 -12.45 11.78 2.62
N LEU A 452 -11.18 11.56 2.93
CA LEU A 452 -10.71 10.63 3.97
C LEU A 452 -10.58 11.36 5.32
N PRO A 453 -10.68 10.66 6.46
CA PRO A 453 -10.91 9.22 6.64
C PRO A 453 -12.40 8.81 6.55
N LEU A 454 -12.64 7.52 6.32
CA LEU A 454 -13.99 6.94 6.27
C LEU A 454 -14.45 6.47 7.65
N ARG A 455 -15.76 6.54 7.92
CA ARG A 455 -16.40 5.86 9.04
C ARG A 455 -16.80 4.43 8.65
N GLU A 456 -17.15 3.63 9.64
CA GLU A 456 -17.54 2.24 9.44
C GLU A 456 -18.75 2.11 8.50
N GLY A 457 -18.62 1.29 7.46
CA GLY A 457 -19.64 1.08 6.43
C GLY A 457 -19.72 2.15 5.33
N GLU A 458 -18.88 3.19 5.37
CA GLU A 458 -18.81 4.19 4.31
C GLU A 458 -17.81 3.79 3.21
N CYS A 459 -18.11 4.12 1.95
CA CYS A 459 -17.18 3.96 0.83
C CYS A 459 -16.53 5.29 0.42
N TYR A 460 -15.31 5.24 -0.08
CA TYR A 460 -14.65 6.41 -0.66
C TYR A 460 -15.21 6.70 -2.07
N LEU A 461 -15.63 7.93 -2.31
CA LEU A 461 -16.20 8.44 -3.55
C LEU A 461 -15.21 9.36 -4.29
N GLY A 462 -13.94 8.98 -4.32
CA GLY A 462 -12.96 9.67 -5.15
C GLY A 462 -13.10 9.34 -6.64
N ARG A 463 -12.34 10.04 -7.49
CA ARG A 463 -12.33 9.84 -8.96
C ARG A 463 -12.08 8.39 -9.40
N THR A 464 -11.23 7.67 -8.67
CA THR A 464 -10.87 6.26 -8.95
C THR A 464 -11.78 5.26 -8.24
N SER A 465 -12.86 5.72 -7.62
CA SER A 465 -13.84 4.83 -7.00
C SER A 465 -14.63 4.12 -8.09
N PRO A 466 -14.82 2.78 -8.02
CA PRO A 466 -15.63 2.04 -8.99
C PRO A 466 -17.05 2.61 -9.15
N VAL A 467 -17.60 3.17 -8.07
CA VAL A 467 -18.93 3.80 -8.07
C VAL A 467 -18.94 5.07 -8.95
N VAL A 468 -17.90 5.91 -8.83
CA VAL A 468 -17.78 7.16 -9.59
C VAL A 468 -17.43 6.87 -11.05
N GLU A 469 -16.53 5.93 -11.31
CA GLU A 469 -16.18 5.48 -12.64
C GLU A 469 -17.38 4.87 -13.37
N GLY A 470 -18.13 4.00 -12.70
CA GLY A 470 -19.36 3.42 -13.21
C GLY A 470 -20.43 4.48 -13.52
N LEU A 471 -20.63 5.45 -12.62
CA LEU A 471 -21.54 6.58 -12.85
C LEU A 471 -21.11 7.43 -14.06
N ALA A 472 -19.81 7.69 -14.22
CA ALA A 472 -19.25 8.42 -15.35
C ALA A 472 -19.45 7.66 -16.67
N GLY A 473 -19.17 6.35 -16.69
CA GLY A 473 -19.41 5.49 -17.84
C GLY A 473 -20.88 5.49 -18.26
N TRP A 474 -21.80 5.26 -17.30
CA TRP A 474 -23.24 5.31 -17.57
C TRP A 474 -23.68 6.68 -18.11
N THR A 475 -23.16 7.77 -17.54
CA THR A 475 -23.48 9.13 -18.02
C THR A 475 -23.04 9.35 -19.47
N LEU A 476 -21.87 8.83 -19.84
CA LEU A 476 -21.37 8.88 -21.22
C LEU A 476 -22.23 8.04 -22.16
N ASP A 477 -22.64 6.84 -21.74
CA ASP A 477 -23.53 5.97 -22.54
C ASP A 477 -24.87 6.67 -22.82
N GLN A 478 -25.46 7.33 -21.82
CA GLN A 478 -26.69 8.11 -21.98
C GLN A 478 -26.53 9.27 -23.01
N ALA A 479 -25.34 9.86 -23.07
CA ALA A 479 -25.05 10.95 -23.99
C ALA A 479 -24.75 10.46 -25.42
N LEU A 480 -24.05 9.33 -25.56
CA LEU A 480 -23.45 8.85 -26.82
C LEU A 480 -24.24 7.75 -27.52
N ASP A 481 -24.81 6.80 -26.78
CA ASP A 481 -25.48 5.63 -27.34
C ASP A 481 -26.99 5.85 -27.44
N PRO A 482 -27.55 5.96 -28.66
CA PRO A 482 -29.00 6.11 -28.85
C PRO A 482 -29.82 4.94 -28.31
N VAL A 483 -29.22 3.74 -28.16
CA VAL A 483 -29.88 2.53 -27.67
C VAL A 483 -29.87 2.48 -26.15
N ALA A 484 -28.77 2.87 -25.52
CA ALA A 484 -28.66 2.95 -24.07
C ALA A 484 -29.40 4.16 -23.47
N ARG A 485 -29.70 5.18 -24.29
CA ARG A 485 -30.37 6.41 -23.86
C ARG A 485 -31.77 6.14 -23.31
N ASP A 486 -31.96 6.48 -22.04
CA ASP A 486 -33.26 6.44 -21.37
C ASP A 486 -34.24 7.44 -22.00
N ALA A 487 -35.55 7.19 -21.82
CA ALA A 487 -36.62 8.05 -22.34
C ALA A 487 -36.47 9.53 -21.91
N ARG A 488 -35.82 9.78 -20.77
CA ARG A 488 -35.34 11.10 -20.33
C ARG A 488 -33.83 11.03 -20.16
N ALA A 489 -33.09 11.40 -21.21
CA ALA A 489 -31.63 11.42 -21.17
C ALA A 489 -31.14 12.37 -20.07
N VAL A 490 -30.26 11.85 -19.20
CA VAL A 490 -29.64 12.64 -18.12
C VAL A 490 -28.49 13.52 -18.60
N ALA A 491 -27.94 13.21 -19.78
CA ALA A 491 -26.82 13.91 -20.38
C ALA A 491 -27.00 14.04 -21.89
N ALA A 492 -26.49 15.14 -22.45
CA ALA A 492 -26.46 15.39 -23.88
C ALA A 492 -25.15 16.09 -24.24
N ARG A 493 -24.67 15.86 -25.47
CA ARG A 493 -23.43 16.50 -25.97
C ARG A 493 -23.65 17.90 -26.50
N CYS A 494 -24.88 18.23 -26.86
CA CYS A 494 -25.24 19.56 -27.32
C CYS A 494 -26.40 20.11 -26.50
N GLY A 495 -26.35 21.40 -26.18
CA GLY A 495 -27.40 22.04 -25.39
C GLY A 495 -27.51 23.53 -25.67
N VAL A 496 -28.68 24.08 -25.36
CA VAL A 496 -28.96 25.51 -25.48
C VAL A 496 -29.60 25.95 -24.18
N MET A 497 -29.07 27.00 -23.56
CA MET A 497 -29.68 27.58 -22.36
C MET A 497 -29.65 29.11 -22.39
N SER A 498 -30.65 29.71 -21.73
CA SER A 498 -30.63 31.14 -21.43
C SER A 498 -30.05 31.34 -20.04
N THR A 499 -29.03 32.20 -19.92
CA THR A 499 -28.33 32.47 -18.66
C THR A 499 -27.90 33.93 -18.55
N ALA A 500 -27.95 34.49 -17.35
CA ALA A 500 -27.42 35.80 -17.00
C ALA A 500 -25.89 35.82 -16.95
N ALA A 501 -25.23 34.66 -17.00
CA ALA A 501 -23.77 34.54 -17.03
C ALA A 501 -23.15 35.12 -18.32
N VAL A 502 -23.95 35.34 -19.37
CA VAL A 502 -23.49 35.92 -20.64
C VAL A 502 -24.33 37.13 -21.03
N SER A 503 -23.70 38.14 -21.61
CA SER A 503 -24.35 39.35 -22.13
C SER A 503 -24.62 39.29 -23.64
N VAL A 504 -23.96 38.36 -24.35
CA VAL A 504 -24.08 38.12 -25.78
C VAL A 504 -24.19 36.61 -26.04
N ARG A 505 -24.59 36.23 -27.27
CA ARG A 505 -24.61 34.80 -27.66
C ARG A 505 -23.20 34.24 -27.62
N THR A 506 -22.97 33.31 -26.70
CA THR A 506 -21.66 32.68 -26.48
C THR A 506 -21.78 31.20 -26.81
N THR A 507 -20.81 30.66 -27.55
CA THR A 507 -20.70 29.22 -27.79
C THR A 507 -19.61 28.67 -26.88
N LEU A 508 -19.95 27.67 -26.08
CA LEU A 508 -19.02 26.94 -25.21
C LEU A 508 -18.75 25.57 -25.80
N VAL A 509 -17.49 25.26 -26.08
CA VAL A 509 -17.05 24.01 -26.68
C VAL A 509 -16.14 23.28 -25.71
N LEU A 510 -16.43 22.01 -25.42
CA LEU A 510 -15.55 21.13 -24.68
C LEU A 510 -14.64 20.41 -25.68
N ALA A 511 -13.40 20.88 -25.82
CA ALA A 511 -12.45 20.36 -26.79
C ALA A 511 -11.47 19.39 -26.13
N ARG A 512 -11.23 18.23 -26.74
CA ARG A 512 -10.16 17.30 -26.38
C ARG A 512 -9.00 17.49 -27.34
N PHE A 513 -7.88 17.93 -26.79
CA PHE A 513 -6.61 18.00 -27.47
C PHE A 513 -5.80 16.74 -27.20
N ARG A 514 -5.11 16.26 -28.22
CA ARG A 514 -4.25 15.08 -28.18
C ARG A 514 -2.85 15.50 -28.58
N TYR A 515 -1.83 14.96 -27.92
CA TYR A 515 -0.43 15.30 -28.17
C TYR A 515 0.44 14.05 -28.22
N HIS A 516 1.41 14.03 -29.12
CA HIS A 516 2.51 13.08 -29.07
C HIS A 516 3.66 13.68 -28.28
N LEU A 517 3.90 13.14 -27.07
CA LEU A 517 5.08 13.42 -26.27
C LEU A 517 6.18 12.43 -26.66
N ARG A 518 7.26 12.91 -27.26
CA ARG A 518 8.45 12.10 -27.57
C ARG A 518 9.59 12.47 -26.63
N LYS A 519 10.18 11.47 -25.97
CA LYS A 519 11.37 11.66 -25.13
C LYS A 519 12.62 11.32 -25.94
N ALA A 520 13.64 12.19 -25.93
CA ALA A 520 14.94 11.91 -26.54
C ALA A 520 15.85 11.20 -25.53
N GLY A 521 16.38 10.01 -25.89
CA GLY A 521 17.25 9.20 -25.04
C GLY A 521 17.39 7.75 -25.53
N ALA A 522 18.06 6.90 -24.73
CA ALA A 522 18.25 5.47 -25.02
C ALA A 522 16.93 4.67 -25.07
N ASP A 523 15.91 5.12 -24.31
CA ASP A 523 14.53 4.64 -24.36
C ASP A 523 13.65 5.70 -25.03
N ALA A 524 13.71 5.77 -26.36
CA ALA A 524 12.86 6.65 -27.15
C ALA A 524 11.42 6.13 -27.13
N GLU A 525 10.59 6.70 -26.26
CA GLU A 525 9.18 6.38 -26.13
C GLU A 525 8.31 7.54 -26.65
N THR A 526 7.25 7.20 -27.40
CA THR A 526 6.20 8.14 -27.78
C THR A 526 4.96 7.85 -26.94
N ILE A 527 4.52 8.83 -26.17
CA ILE A 527 3.34 8.74 -25.30
C ILE A 527 2.25 9.63 -25.90
N LEU A 528 1.02 9.11 -25.99
CA LEU A 528 -0.15 9.90 -26.31
C LEU A 528 -0.66 10.58 -25.03
N CYS A 529 -0.61 11.90 -25.01
CA CYS A 529 -1.16 12.72 -23.93
C CYS A 529 -2.47 13.34 -24.39
N GLU A 530 -3.41 13.52 -23.46
CA GLU A 530 -4.71 14.11 -23.75
C GLU A 530 -5.09 15.14 -22.73
N GLU A 531 -5.79 16.18 -23.19
CA GLU A 531 -6.24 17.29 -22.37
C GLU A 531 -7.63 17.70 -22.81
N ILE A 532 -8.54 17.91 -21.86
CA ILE A 532 -9.89 18.41 -22.12
C ILE A 532 -9.95 19.84 -21.63
N VAL A 533 -10.32 20.77 -22.51
CA VAL A 533 -10.36 22.20 -22.23
C VAL A 533 -11.72 22.76 -22.61
N PRO A 534 -12.41 23.47 -21.70
CA PRO A 534 -13.57 24.27 -22.05
C PRO A 534 -13.14 25.56 -22.74
N LEU A 535 -13.72 25.85 -23.89
CA LEU A 535 -13.41 27.03 -24.69
C LEU A 535 -14.69 27.75 -25.04
N ALA A 536 -14.83 28.98 -24.54
CA ALA A 536 -15.94 29.84 -24.88
C ALA A 536 -15.54 30.88 -25.93
N CYS A 537 -16.43 31.14 -26.89
CA CYS A 537 -16.22 32.18 -27.88
C CYS A 537 -17.49 32.93 -28.23
N THR A 538 -17.28 34.15 -28.73
CA THR A 538 -18.32 34.99 -29.33
C THR A 538 -18.01 35.23 -30.81
N GLY A 539 -18.97 35.75 -31.56
CA GLY A 539 -18.80 36.03 -32.99
C GLY A 539 -19.08 34.82 -33.92
N PRO A 540 -18.72 34.93 -35.21
CA PRO A 540 -18.98 33.90 -36.20
C PRO A 540 -17.99 32.71 -36.08
N ALA A 541 -18.45 31.50 -36.41
CA ALA A 541 -17.66 30.27 -36.26
C ALA A 541 -16.41 30.21 -37.16
N THR A 542 -16.35 31.01 -38.22
CA THR A 542 -15.18 31.13 -39.11
C THR A 542 -14.07 32.00 -38.55
N ALA A 543 -14.39 32.90 -37.60
CA ALA A 543 -13.45 33.79 -36.94
C ALA A 543 -13.87 33.99 -35.47
N PRO A 544 -13.81 32.93 -34.65
CA PRO A 544 -14.27 32.99 -33.27
C PRO A 544 -13.39 33.92 -32.43
N GLN A 545 -14.03 34.76 -31.63
CA GLN A 545 -13.38 35.55 -30.60
C GLN A 545 -13.41 34.76 -29.29
N TRP A 546 -12.33 34.03 -29.02
CA TRP A 546 -12.16 33.23 -27.80
C TRP A 546 -12.08 34.12 -26.57
N LEU A 547 -12.82 33.74 -25.53
CA LEU A 547 -12.75 34.35 -24.20
C LEU A 547 -11.50 33.90 -23.46
N ALA A 548 -11.20 34.53 -22.33
CA ALA A 548 -10.10 34.07 -21.48
C ALA A 548 -10.39 32.66 -20.93
N PRO A 549 -9.35 31.85 -20.61
CA PRO A 549 -9.54 30.52 -20.03
C PRO A 549 -10.40 30.54 -18.76
N GLU A 550 -10.13 31.48 -17.86
CA GLU A 550 -10.86 31.66 -16.58
C GLU A 550 -12.35 31.95 -16.79
N GLU A 551 -12.68 32.76 -17.80
CA GLU A 551 -14.08 33.05 -18.17
C GLU A 551 -14.75 31.81 -18.77
N SER A 552 -14.02 31.05 -19.59
CA SER A 552 -14.52 29.80 -20.19
C SER A 552 -14.80 28.73 -19.12
N ASP A 553 -13.93 28.61 -18.13
CA ASP A 553 -14.10 27.72 -16.97
C ASP A 553 -15.29 28.15 -16.11
N ALA A 554 -15.44 29.44 -15.83
CA ALA A 554 -16.56 29.97 -15.04
C ALA A 554 -17.93 29.63 -15.67
N LEU A 555 -18.00 29.57 -17.00
CA LEU A 555 -19.23 29.22 -17.72
C LEU A 555 -19.66 27.75 -17.55
N LEU A 556 -18.76 26.84 -17.12
CA LEU A 556 -19.16 25.47 -16.76
C LEU A 556 -20.08 25.42 -15.53
N ALA A 557 -20.01 26.44 -14.66
CA ALA A 557 -20.86 26.59 -13.50
C ALA A 557 -22.14 27.41 -13.78
N ALA A 558 -22.36 27.86 -15.02
CA ALA A 558 -23.53 28.64 -15.38
C ALA A 558 -24.80 27.79 -15.24
N THR A 559 -25.88 28.43 -14.74
CA THR A 559 -27.19 27.79 -14.58
C THR A 559 -28.23 28.45 -15.49
N PRO A 560 -29.24 27.69 -15.94
CA PRO A 560 -30.31 28.24 -16.77
C PRO A 560 -31.25 29.13 -15.94
N ASP A 561 -31.51 30.34 -16.42
CA ASP A 561 -32.48 31.26 -15.80
C ASP A 561 -33.93 30.92 -16.16
N LYS A 562 -34.16 30.36 -17.37
CA LYS A 562 -35.50 30.07 -17.91
C LYS A 562 -35.42 28.93 -18.91
N ASN A 563 -36.48 28.12 -18.98
CA ASN A 563 -36.66 27.13 -20.02
C ASN A 563 -36.96 27.80 -21.37
N LEU A 564 -36.23 27.40 -22.41
CA LEU A 564 -36.49 27.83 -23.78
C LEU A 564 -37.58 26.97 -24.41
N ILE A 565 -38.32 27.54 -25.37
CA ILE A 565 -39.27 26.79 -26.18
C ILE A 565 -38.51 25.79 -27.08
N PRO A 566 -39.03 24.58 -27.32
CA PRO A 566 -38.34 23.54 -28.10
C PRO A 566 -37.90 24.01 -29.49
N THR A 567 -38.73 24.76 -30.19
CA THR A 567 -38.42 25.28 -31.54
C THR A 567 -37.23 26.23 -31.56
N ALA A 568 -37.03 27.04 -30.50
CA ALA A 568 -35.87 27.92 -30.39
C ALA A 568 -34.59 27.12 -30.09
N ILE A 569 -34.71 26.05 -29.30
CA ILE A 569 -33.61 25.11 -29.04
C ILE A 569 -33.18 24.46 -30.36
N ASP A 570 -34.12 23.89 -31.11
CA ASP A 570 -33.85 23.21 -32.38
C ASP A 570 -33.14 24.14 -33.37
N GLN A 571 -33.63 25.37 -33.55
CA GLN A 571 -33.00 26.37 -34.42
C GLN A 571 -31.55 26.67 -34.01
N GLN A 572 -31.30 26.89 -32.72
CA GLN A 572 -29.94 27.18 -32.24
C GLN A 572 -29.03 25.96 -32.34
N LEU A 573 -29.55 24.75 -32.14
CA LEU A 573 -28.81 23.51 -32.30
C LEU A 573 -28.44 23.27 -33.77
N THR A 574 -29.35 23.51 -34.72
CA THR A 574 -29.02 23.40 -36.16
C THR A 574 -27.87 24.34 -36.52
N LEU A 575 -27.96 25.62 -36.11
CA LEU A 575 -26.88 26.59 -36.34
C LEU A 575 -25.56 26.19 -35.66
N LEU A 576 -25.63 25.58 -34.47
CA LEU A 576 -24.45 25.10 -33.76
C LEU A 576 -23.79 23.93 -34.50
N LEU A 577 -24.58 22.94 -34.93
CA LEU A 577 -24.08 21.75 -35.62
C LEU A 577 -23.38 22.11 -36.93
N ASP A 578 -23.95 23.03 -37.70
CA ASP A 578 -23.33 23.54 -38.93
C ASP A 578 -22.00 24.28 -38.64
N ALA A 579 -21.91 24.93 -37.48
CA ALA A 579 -20.73 25.67 -37.03
C ALA A 579 -19.60 24.79 -36.47
N LEU A 580 -19.85 23.52 -36.13
CA LEU A 580 -18.84 22.65 -35.49
C LEU A 580 -17.61 22.41 -36.37
N VAL A 581 -17.79 22.25 -37.68
CA VAL A 581 -16.68 22.00 -38.62
C VAL A 581 -15.74 23.21 -38.71
N PRO A 582 -16.23 24.46 -38.93
CA PRO A 582 -15.41 25.66 -38.81
C PRO A 582 -14.73 25.81 -37.45
N PHE A 583 -15.44 25.52 -36.35
CA PHE A 583 -14.85 25.58 -35.01
C PHE A 583 -13.66 24.62 -34.89
N GLN A 584 -13.82 23.37 -35.32
CA GLN A 584 -12.77 22.36 -35.26
C GLN A 584 -11.50 22.79 -36.01
N GLN A 585 -11.64 23.50 -37.13
CA GLN A 585 -10.50 24.07 -37.87
C GLN A 585 -9.80 25.18 -37.08
N SER A 586 -10.57 26.08 -36.45
CA SER A 586 -10.01 27.17 -35.63
C SER A 586 -9.25 26.67 -34.37
N LEU A 587 -9.56 25.46 -33.89
CA LEU A 587 -8.87 24.86 -32.73
C LEU A 587 -7.41 24.49 -33.01
N ALA A 588 -6.97 24.42 -34.27
CA ALA A 588 -5.59 24.05 -34.61
C ALA A 588 -4.55 25.01 -34.02
N ASN A 589 -4.84 26.31 -34.01
CA ASN A 589 -3.95 27.32 -33.42
C ASN A 589 -3.89 27.18 -31.89
N ILE A 590 -5.02 26.90 -31.25
CA ILE A 590 -5.10 26.66 -29.80
C ILE A 590 -4.32 25.39 -29.44
N ALA A 591 -4.47 24.32 -30.22
CA ALA A 591 -3.74 23.07 -30.02
C ALA A 591 -2.22 23.28 -30.03
N ALA A 592 -1.71 24.10 -30.96
CA ALA A 592 -0.28 24.44 -31.03
C ALA A 592 0.18 25.27 -29.83
N GLN A 593 -0.59 26.29 -29.42
CA GLN A 593 -0.29 27.10 -28.24
C GLN A 593 -0.26 26.25 -26.95
N ARG A 594 -1.24 25.34 -26.80
CA ARG A 594 -1.29 24.41 -25.65
C ARG A 594 -0.13 23.43 -25.66
N ALA A 595 0.23 22.86 -26.82
CA ALA A 595 1.38 21.96 -26.94
C ALA A 595 2.68 22.64 -26.48
N GLN A 596 2.87 23.91 -26.87
CA GLN A 596 4.02 24.71 -26.44
C GLN A 596 4.01 24.97 -24.94
N ALA A 597 2.86 25.37 -24.37
CA ALA A 597 2.72 25.60 -22.93
C ALA A 597 3.02 24.33 -22.11
N GLN A 598 2.57 23.16 -22.58
CA GLN A 598 2.86 21.86 -21.95
C GLN A 598 4.34 21.48 -22.06
N LEU A 599 5.00 21.83 -23.17
CA LEU A 599 6.44 21.60 -23.34
C LEU A 599 7.24 22.45 -22.35
N GLU A 600 6.91 23.73 -22.23
CA GLU A 600 7.56 24.64 -21.28
C GLU A 600 7.35 24.19 -19.82
N ALA A 601 6.14 23.74 -19.46
CA ALA A 601 5.86 23.14 -18.15
C ALA A 601 6.72 21.91 -17.90
N HIS A 602 6.83 21.00 -18.88
CA HIS A 602 7.66 19.81 -18.80
C HIS A 602 9.15 20.17 -18.59
N GLU A 603 9.65 21.17 -19.32
CA GLU A 603 11.05 21.63 -19.20
C GLU A 603 11.33 22.25 -17.82
N ARG A 604 10.43 23.10 -17.30
CA ARG A 604 10.57 23.68 -15.95
C ARG A 604 10.69 22.62 -14.86
N VAL A 605 9.84 21.59 -14.89
CA VAL A 605 9.88 20.50 -13.90
C VAL A 605 11.19 19.71 -14.00
N ARG A 606 11.67 19.45 -15.23
CA ARG A 606 12.94 18.73 -15.44
C ARG A 606 14.16 19.53 -15.02
N GLU A 607 14.15 20.83 -15.23
CA GLU A 607 15.19 21.74 -14.75
C GLU A 607 15.22 21.73 -13.22
N ALA A 608 14.05 21.87 -12.57
CA ALA A 608 13.92 21.80 -11.12
C ALA A 608 14.35 20.42 -10.55
N SER A 609 14.15 19.34 -11.30
CA SER A 609 14.57 17.98 -10.93
C SER A 609 15.98 17.59 -11.41
N LYS A 610 16.73 18.52 -12.03
CA LYS A 610 18.07 18.29 -12.63
C LYS A 610 18.15 17.06 -13.53
N THR A 611 17.05 16.70 -14.19
CA THR A 611 16.95 15.51 -15.04
C THR A 611 17.37 15.83 -16.47
N LYS A 612 18.35 15.09 -17.02
CA LYS A 612 18.84 15.29 -18.39
C LYS A 612 17.89 14.68 -19.44
N GLY A 613 17.75 15.35 -20.58
CA GLY A 613 17.01 14.86 -21.76
C GLY A 613 16.14 15.95 -22.39
N ARG A 614 15.88 15.86 -23.69
CA ARG A 614 14.93 16.74 -24.40
C ARG A 614 13.62 16.01 -24.65
N ALA A 615 12.52 16.75 -24.68
CA ALA A 615 11.22 16.23 -25.08
C ALA A 615 10.67 17.09 -26.23
N THR A 616 9.81 16.50 -27.06
CA THR A 616 8.99 17.25 -28.01
C THR A 616 7.53 16.92 -27.78
N ILE A 617 6.66 17.92 -27.91
CA ILE A 617 5.20 17.77 -27.80
C ILE A 617 4.59 18.29 -29.09
N GLU A 618 3.99 17.37 -29.87
CA GLU A 618 3.36 17.69 -31.16
C GLU A 618 1.84 17.48 -31.04
N PRO A 619 1.00 18.49 -31.36
CA PRO A 619 -0.45 18.32 -31.34
C PRO A 619 -0.91 17.39 -32.47
N VAL A 620 -1.86 16.53 -32.16
CA VAL A 620 -2.55 15.67 -33.13
C VAL A 620 -3.84 16.38 -33.56
N LEU A 621 -3.93 16.69 -34.85
CA LEU A 621 -5.06 17.39 -35.45
C LEU A 621 -5.92 16.44 -36.31
N PRO A 622 -7.23 16.70 -36.42
CA PRO A 622 -7.98 17.76 -35.74
C PRO A 622 -8.22 17.47 -34.25
N ALA A 623 -8.45 18.53 -33.46
CA ALA A 623 -8.91 18.40 -32.08
C ALA A 623 -10.35 17.84 -32.06
N ASP A 624 -10.70 17.07 -31.04
CA ASP A 624 -12.04 16.48 -30.95
C ASP A 624 -12.98 17.43 -30.18
N ILE A 625 -14.21 17.62 -30.65
CA ILE A 625 -15.24 18.34 -29.91
C ILE A 625 -16.10 17.33 -29.15
N LEU A 626 -15.93 17.26 -27.83
CA LEU A 626 -16.68 16.34 -26.96
C LEU A 626 -18.09 16.84 -26.69
N GLY A 627 -18.28 18.14 -26.55
CA GLY A 627 -19.60 18.76 -26.38
C GLY A 627 -19.62 20.22 -26.80
N ALA A 628 -20.79 20.74 -27.12
CA ALA A 628 -20.97 22.11 -27.58
C ALA A 628 -22.29 22.71 -27.09
N TYR A 629 -22.23 23.89 -26.49
CA TYR A 629 -23.36 24.52 -25.83
C TYR A 629 -23.53 25.96 -26.32
N VAL A 630 -24.78 26.38 -26.57
CA VAL A 630 -25.10 27.78 -26.88
C VAL A 630 -25.70 28.43 -25.64
N LEU A 631 -25.02 29.47 -25.15
CA LEU A 631 -25.46 30.30 -24.04
C LEU A 631 -26.05 31.58 -24.60
N LEU A 632 -27.34 31.80 -24.33
CA LEU A 632 -28.07 32.98 -24.76
C LEU A 632 -28.22 33.97 -23.61
N PRO A 633 -28.00 35.28 -23.84
CA PRO A 633 -28.16 36.26 -22.79
C PRO A 633 -29.62 36.38 -22.36
N LYS A 634 -29.83 36.77 -21.12
CA LYS A 634 -31.16 37.11 -20.60
C LYS A 634 -31.68 38.36 -21.32
N LEU A 635 -32.84 38.25 -21.98
CA LEU A 635 -33.47 39.39 -22.66
C LEU A 635 -33.90 40.46 -21.62
N PRO A 636 -33.50 41.74 -21.78
CA PRO A 636 -33.97 42.80 -20.91
C PRO A 636 -35.43 43.15 -21.24
N GLY A 637 -36.38 42.78 -20.38
CA GLY A 637 -37.77 43.26 -20.48
C GLY A 637 -38.90 42.34 -20.02
N GLU A 638 -38.66 41.04 -19.81
CA GLU A 638 -39.72 40.14 -19.33
C GLU A 638 -39.62 39.96 -17.81
N LYS A 639 -40.63 40.45 -17.08
CA LYS A 639 -40.78 40.23 -15.63
C LYS A 639 -40.82 38.73 -15.33
N ALA A 640 -40.12 38.33 -14.28
CA ALA A 640 -40.19 36.99 -13.71
C ALA A 640 -41.65 36.64 -13.39
N SER A 641 -42.14 35.55 -13.97
CA SER A 641 -43.40 34.88 -13.61
C SER A 641 -43.08 33.61 -12.84
#